data_AF-A0AAD8YMU4-F1
#
_entry.id   AF-A0AAD8YMU4-F1
#
_cell.length_a   1.000
_cell.length_b   1.000
_cell.length_c   1.000
_cell.angle_alpha   90.00
_cell.angle_beta   90.00
_cell.angle_gamma   90.00
#
_symmetry.space_group_name_H-M   'P 1'
#
loop_
_entity.id
_entity.type
_entity.pdbx_description
1 polymer ?
#
loop_
_entity_poly.entity_id
_entity_poly.type
_entity_poly.pdbx_seq_one_letter_code
_entity_poly.pdbx_strand_id
1 'polypeptide(L)'
;MALTGPPAVHDELVHLTRQLMTGDRHSDDHPSIAQHSFLSFIGRNDGCKATEISEVFGVNRSTISRQVRGCIEAGWVYADPGSVRQGNPLHLTEAGRKYLDAADARRLDQVAGRLHDWTDAKAQFTISDNESVVHTVFTHAERTPELTVFSRPKGEGWVDVTAKEFAEQVTGVANGLIAAGVQAGDRVALLSATRYEWTLFDFAIWAAGAATVPIYDSSSQGQVSWILEDSEAVIAIVETGAHEQLFQDAPSSLKAVMQIDDGAVEKLTAQGADVDGTELKKRLAGIKADDLASLVYTSGTTGRPKGCILTHRNFLSEVRGILTASIGKVAVPGNRVLTFLPLAHVLARAVSLATFEAGASQAHWSDFATITTQFERYKPNTILGVPRVFEKVRDGAARKAESGGKVPGAIFAFAEATAKEYSQALDKGGPSLILKAKHAVADKLVYSKLREALGGECWFAISGGGALTPELGHFFRGLGVPIYEGYGLTETTAAHCVNVPGAQKIGTVGQPMGGNGVRIAEDGEIELNGGVVFKGYWKNNKATEETFVNGWMRTGDLGELDSEGYLSITGRKKDLLVTAGGKNVSPGPMEDRIRSHFPRLAGSRRRRREDLHHGAVDRRPRGVREVEVGERQAFRRHRR
;
A
#
# COMPACT_ATOMS: atom_id res chain seq x y z
N MET A 1 17.16 11.06 32.79
CA MET A 1 16.28 11.06 31.60
C MET A 1 15.03 11.87 31.95
N ALA A 2 14.98 13.14 31.53
CA ALA A 2 13.78 13.94 31.69
C ALA A 2 12.76 13.46 30.64
N LEU A 3 11.65 12.88 31.09
CA LEU A 3 10.55 12.45 30.24
C LEU A 3 9.81 13.69 29.73
N THR A 4 10.25 14.23 28.58
CA THR A 4 9.47 15.16 27.78
C THR A 4 8.68 14.36 26.74
N GLY A 5 7.57 13.75 27.18
CA GLY A 5 6.50 13.27 26.30
C GLY A 5 5.43 14.36 26.12
N PRO A 6 4.56 14.27 25.09
CA PRO A 6 3.56 15.29 24.82
C PRO A 6 2.55 15.42 25.97
N PRO A 7 1.92 16.60 26.15
CA PRO A 7 0.95 16.88 27.23
C PRO A 7 -0.11 15.78 27.43
N ALA A 8 -0.50 15.10 26.35
CA ALA A 8 -1.45 13.98 26.35
C ALA A 8 -1.04 12.80 27.25
N VAL A 9 0.25 12.44 27.33
CA VAL A 9 0.71 11.34 28.19
C VAL A 9 0.59 11.71 29.67
N HIS A 10 0.83 12.98 30.00
CA HIS A 10 0.66 13.47 31.37
C HIS A 10 -0.83 13.54 31.74
N ASP A 11 -1.67 14.06 30.85
CA ASP A 11 -3.11 14.17 31.07
C ASP A 11 -3.80 12.80 31.16
N GLU A 12 -3.37 11.82 30.35
CA GLU A 12 -3.85 10.43 30.39
C GLU A 12 -3.41 9.70 31.67
N LEU A 13 -2.17 9.91 32.13
CA LEU A 13 -1.70 9.40 33.42
C LEU A 13 -2.46 10.01 34.61
N VAL A 14 -2.76 11.31 34.56
CA VAL A 14 -3.58 11.99 35.58
C VAL A 14 -5.03 11.47 35.54
N HIS A 15 -5.59 11.23 34.35
CA HIS A 15 -6.93 10.67 34.18
C HIS A 15 -7.04 9.23 34.70
N LEU A 16 -6.10 8.35 34.34
CA LEU A 16 -6.01 6.97 34.84
C LEU A 16 -5.81 6.92 36.36
N THR A 17 -4.98 7.81 36.90
CA THR A 17 -4.77 7.92 38.36
C THR A 17 -6.06 8.34 39.06
N ARG A 18 -6.86 9.24 38.49
CA ARG A 18 -8.17 9.63 39.05
C ARG A 18 -9.19 8.49 39.04
N GLN A 19 -9.27 7.73 37.94
CA GLN A 19 -10.21 6.60 37.84
C GLN A 19 -9.91 5.50 38.87
N LEU A 20 -8.64 5.10 38.98
CA LEU A 20 -8.20 4.05 39.93
C LEU A 20 -8.37 4.46 41.41
N MET A 21 -8.30 5.76 41.70
CA MET A 21 -8.54 6.29 43.05
C MET A 21 -10.01 6.25 43.48
N THR A 22 -10.93 6.11 42.53
CA THR A 22 -12.39 6.11 42.79
C THR A 22 -13.04 4.73 42.82
N GLY A 23 -12.35 3.67 42.38
CA GLY A 23 -12.82 2.29 42.51
C GLY A 23 -11.91 1.26 41.86
N ASP A 24 -11.21 0.47 42.68
CA ASP A 24 -11.26 -1.00 42.76
C ASP A 24 -10.26 -1.46 43.83
N ARG A 25 -10.58 -2.54 44.55
CA ARG A 25 -9.66 -3.20 45.51
C ARG A 25 -9.00 -4.38 44.80
N HIS A 26 -7.67 -4.39 44.61
CA HIS A 26 -6.98 -5.61 44.17
C HIS A 26 -5.55 -5.81 44.68
N SER A 27 -5.28 -7.11 44.93
CA SER A 27 -4.11 -7.90 45.35
C SER A 27 -3.05 -7.28 46.26
N ASP A 28 -2.84 -7.93 47.40
CA ASP A 28 -2.00 -7.52 48.54
C ASP A 28 -0.48 -7.47 48.29
N ASP A 29 0.01 -7.83 47.10
CA ASP A 29 1.46 -7.98 46.85
C ASP A 29 2.13 -6.86 46.01
N HIS A 30 1.36 -5.95 45.37
CA HIS A 30 1.91 -4.92 44.46
C HIS A 30 1.20 -3.56 44.59
N PRO A 31 1.86 -2.42 44.27
CA PRO A 31 1.23 -1.12 44.46
C PRO A 31 0.37 -0.81 43.25
N SER A 32 -0.82 -0.29 43.51
CA SER A 32 -1.63 0.32 42.46
C SER A 32 -0.88 1.48 41.78
N ILE A 33 -1.25 1.78 40.52
CA ILE A 33 -0.74 2.97 39.81
C ILE A 33 -0.92 4.23 40.67
N ALA A 34 -2.02 4.30 41.43
CA ALA A 34 -2.29 5.38 42.36
C ALA A 34 -1.30 5.46 43.53
N GLN A 35 -0.98 4.33 44.17
CA GLN A 35 0.02 4.28 45.25
C GLN A 35 1.42 4.62 44.74
N HIS A 36 1.78 4.17 43.53
CA HIS A 36 3.05 4.57 42.92
C HIS A 36 3.13 6.08 42.68
N SER A 37 2.10 6.67 42.05
CA SER A 37 2.04 8.12 41.82
C SER A 37 2.13 8.92 43.13
N PHE A 38 1.53 8.39 44.20
CA PHE A 38 1.59 8.97 45.54
C PHE A 38 2.99 8.88 46.18
N LEU A 39 3.64 7.70 46.15
CA LEU A 39 4.99 7.51 46.66
C LEU A 39 6.02 8.35 45.88
N SER A 40 5.87 8.43 44.55
CA SER A 40 6.72 9.27 43.70
C SER A 40 6.55 10.75 44.02
N PHE A 41 5.31 11.20 44.27
CA PHE A 41 5.04 12.58 44.66
C PHE A 41 5.66 12.93 46.01
N ILE A 42 5.48 12.10 47.05
CA ILE A 42 6.10 12.32 48.37
C ILE A 42 7.62 12.28 48.25
N GLY A 43 8.18 11.32 47.52
CA GLY A 43 9.62 11.21 47.33
C GLY A 43 10.25 12.45 46.68
N ARG A 44 9.50 13.15 45.82
CA ARG A 44 9.94 14.41 45.18
C ARG A 44 9.62 15.65 46.02
N ASN A 45 8.65 15.56 46.94
CA ASN A 45 8.15 16.65 47.75
C ASN A 45 8.14 16.21 49.22
N ASP A 46 9.34 16.01 49.77
CA ASP A 46 9.50 15.55 51.14
C ASP A 46 8.89 16.56 52.12
N GLY A 47 8.11 16.07 53.09
CA GLY A 47 7.36 16.91 54.02
C GLY A 47 6.05 17.49 53.48
N CYS A 48 5.60 17.07 52.28
CA CYS A 48 4.31 17.49 51.75
C CYS A 48 3.14 17.00 52.61
N LYS A 49 2.02 17.72 52.53
CA LYS A 49 0.78 17.41 53.24
C LYS A 49 -0.21 16.71 52.33
N ALA A 50 -1.06 15.86 52.91
CA ALA A 50 -2.16 15.20 52.18
C ALA A 50 -3.10 16.19 51.45
N THR A 51 -3.18 17.44 51.91
CA THR A 51 -3.94 18.52 51.28
C THR A 51 -3.34 18.96 49.94
N GLU A 52 -2.02 19.06 49.86
CA GLU A 52 -1.30 19.45 48.65
C GLU A 52 -1.41 18.34 47.59
N ILE A 53 -1.35 17.08 48.03
CA ILE A 53 -1.58 15.91 47.18
C ILE A 53 -3.03 15.92 46.65
N SER A 54 -4.01 16.22 47.50
CA SER A 54 -5.42 16.32 47.10
C SER A 54 -5.65 17.37 46.03
N GLU A 55 -4.98 18.52 46.11
CA GLU A 55 -5.05 19.60 45.13
C GLU A 55 -4.41 19.21 43.80
N VAL A 56 -3.19 18.65 43.82
CA VAL A 56 -2.47 18.24 42.60
C VAL A 56 -3.22 17.15 41.83
N PHE A 57 -3.71 16.13 42.53
CA PHE A 57 -4.42 15.03 41.87
C PHE A 57 -5.90 15.33 41.62
N GLY A 58 -6.45 16.41 42.20
CA GLY A 58 -7.88 16.75 42.11
C GLY A 58 -8.80 15.67 42.67
N VAL A 59 -8.38 15.03 43.77
CA VAL A 59 -9.09 13.92 44.43
C VAL A 59 -9.46 14.32 45.86
N ASN A 60 -10.61 13.89 46.37
CA ASN A 60 -11.07 14.23 47.72
C ASN A 60 -10.06 13.79 48.80
N ARG A 61 -9.83 14.66 49.79
CA ARG A 61 -8.96 14.44 50.96
C ARG A 61 -9.26 13.14 51.71
N SER A 62 -10.51 12.69 51.77
CA SER A 62 -10.87 11.40 52.42
C SER A 62 -10.30 10.20 51.68
N THR A 63 -10.22 10.28 50.35
CA THR A 63 -9.66 9.24 49.48
C THR A 63 -8.14 9.23 49.57
N ILE A 64 -7.51 10.41 49.53
CA ILE A 64 -6.06 10.56 49.77
C ILE A 64 -5.70 9.99 51.15
N SER A 65 -6.40 10.40 52.21
CA SER A 65 -6.13 9.95 53.59
C SER A 65 -6.21 8.43 53.76
N ARG A 66 -7.08 7.75 53.00
CA ARG A 66 -7.20 6.28 53.01
C ARG A 66 -5.98 5.62 52.37
N GLN A 67 -5.54 6.14 51.24
CA GLN A 67 -4.37 5.63 50.51
C GLN A 67 -3.06 5.91 51.26
N VAL A 68 -2.92 7.11 51.83
CA VAL A 68 -1.78 7.47 52.69
C VAL A 68 -1.67 6.48 53.86
N ARG A 69 -2.80 6.15 54.48
CA ARG A 69 -2.83 5.19 55.59
C ARG A 69 -2.36 3.80 55.16
N GLY A 70 -2.81 3.32 54.00
CA GLY A 70 -2.31 2.06 53.45
C GLY A 70 -0.79 2.07 53.22
N CYS A 71 -0.24 3.19 52.72
CA CYS A 71 1.20 3.35 52.56
C CYS A 71 1.96 3.42 53.89
N ILE A 72 1.34 3.97 54.95
CA ILE A 72 1.90 4.00 56.31
C ILE A 72 1.85 2.60 56.95
N GLU A 73 0.74 1.88 56.82
CA GLU A 73 0.58 0.51 57.29
C GLU A 73 1.58 -0.44 56.62
N ALA A 74 1.85 -0.23 55.33
CA ALA A 74 2.87 -0.96 54.57
C ALA A 74 4.32 -0.52 54.89
N GLY A 75 4.50 0.51 55.72
CA GLY A 75 5.83 1.03 56.11
C GLY A 75 6.57 1.79 55.00
N TRP A 76 5.90 2.17 53.92
CA TRP A 76 6.50 2.92 52.80
C TRP A 76 6.58 4.43 53.06
N VAL A 77 5.65 4.94 53.86
CA VAL A 77 5.54 6.36 54.22
C VAL A 77 5.45 6.46 55.74
N TYR A 78 6.00 7.51 56.32
CA TYR A 78 5.70 7.91 57.69
C TYR A 78 5.20 9.35 57.73
N ALA A 79 4.45 9.69 58.77
CA ALA A 79 4.01 11.04 59.06
C ALA A 79 4.64 11.53 60.35
N ASP A 80 4.94 12.82 60.45
CA ASP A 80 5.37 13.44 61.71
C ASP A 80 4.37 13.19 62.86
N PRO A 81 4.80 13.20 64.14
CA PRO A 81 3.97 12.79 65.27
C PRO A 81 2.58 13.43 65.30
N GLY A 82 1.54 12.59 65.22
CA GLY A 82 0.13 12.98 65.18
C GLY A 82 -0.65 12.21 64.12
N SER A 83 -1.98 12.43 64.05
CA SER A 83 -2.81 11.69 63.11
C SER A 83 -2.71 12.27 61.70
N VAL A 84 -2.72 11.44 60.65
CA VAL A 84 -2.75 11.88 59.24
C VAL A 84 -3.92 12.85 58.96
N ARG A 85 -5.01 12.75 59.73
CA ARG A 85 -6.16 13.68 59.66
C ARG A 85 -5.85 15.11 60.08
N GLN A 86 -4.77 15.34 60.83
CA GLN A 86 -4.31 16.66 61.27
C GLN A 86 -3.42 17.37 60.24
N GLY A 87 -3.14 16.75 59.08
CA GLY A 87 -2.38 17.38 58.00
C GLY A 87 -0.87 17.45 58.25
N ASN A 88 -0.33 16.44 58.94
CA ASN A 88 1.09 16.35 59.22
C ASN A 88 1.92 16.09 57.94
N PRO A 89 3.17 16.61 57.89
CA PRO A 89 4.14 16.30 56.85
C PRO A 89 4.31 14.80 56.63
N LEU A 90 4.42 14.39 55.36
CA LEU A 90 4.62 13.02 54.93
C LEU A 90 6.03 12.83 54.36
N HIS A 91 6.64 11.70 54.70
CA HIS A 91 8.00 11.38 54.34
C HIS A 91 8.11 9.95 53.81
N LEU A 92 8.94 9.76 52.79
CA LEU A 92 9.20 8.44 52.21
C LEU A 92 10.24 7.71 53.07
N THR A 93 9.93 6.48 53.50
CA THR A 93 10.89 5.63 54.22
C THR A 93 11.92 5.05 53.25
N GLU A 94 13.00 4.46 53.77
CA GLU A 94 13.94 3.69 52.95
C GLU A 94 13.27 2.48 52.27
N ALA A 95 12.34 1.81 52.98
CA ALA A 95 11.53 0.75 52.39
C ALA A 95 10.65 1.26 51.24
N GLY A 96 10.04 2.44 51.40
CA GLY A 96 9.25 3.10 50.35
C GLY A 96 10.09 3.48 49.14
N ARG A 97 11.33 3.98 49.34
CA ARG A 97 12.28 4.27 48.25
C ARG A 97 12.66 3.02 47.46
N LYS A 98 13.13 1.98 48.15
CA LYS A 98 13.52 0.70 47.51
C LYS A 98 12.37 0.09 46.71
N TYR A 99 11.16 0.22 47.23
CA TYR A 99 9.97 -0.27 46.58
C TYR A 99 9.57 0.56 45.34
N LEU A 100 9.67 1.90 45.43
CA LEU A 100 9.47 2.80 44.30
C LEU A 100 10.48 2.50 43.17
N ASP A 101 11.75 2.34 43.49
CA ASP A 101 12.82 2.02 42.54
C ASP A 101 12.55 0.68 41.82
N ALA A 102 12.11 -0.34 42.57
CA ALA A 102 11.75 -1.63 41.99
C ALA A 102 10.51 -1.56 41.07
N ALA A 103 9.54 -0.70 41.40
CA ALA A 103 8.37 -0.47 40.56
C ALA A 103 8.70 0.34 39.30
N ASP A 104 9.59 1.33 39.40
CA ASP A 104 10.10 2.08 38.25
C ASP A 104 10.92 1.17 37.30
N ALA A 105 11.77 0.30 37.84
CA ALA A 105 12.51 -0.68 37.06
C ALA A 105 11.59 -1.63 36.28
N ARG A 106 10.53 -2.16 36.91
CA ARG A 106 9.53 -3.01 36.23
C ARG A 106 8.77 -2.27 35.12
N ARG A 107 8.50 -0.98 35.30
CA ARG A 107 7.83 -0.18 34.27
C ARG A 107 8.75 0.17 33.13
N LEU A 108 10.02 0.46 33.41
CA LEU A 108 11.04 0.59 32.38
C LEU A 108 11.16 -0.70 31.57
N ASP A 109 11.10 -1.86 32.23
CA ASP A 109 11.11 -3.17 31.57
C ASP A 109 9.84 -3.42 30.73
N GLN A 110 8.65 -3.04 31.21
CA GLN A 110 7.42 -3.09 30.41
C GLN A 110 7.42 -2.13 29.21
N VAL A 111 7.99 -0.93 29.38
CA VAL A 111 8.16 0.04 28.27
C VAL A 111 9.23 -0.45 27.29
N ALA A 112 10.32 -1.05 27.78
CA ALA A 112 11.35 -1.67 26.96
C ALA A 112 10.83 -2.89 26.18
N GLY A 113 9.98 -3.72 26.79
CA GLY A 113 9.27 -4.81 26.11
C GLY A 113 8.40 -4.29 24.96
N ARG A 114 7.69 -3.17 25.18
CA ARG A 114 6.88 -2.51 24.13
C ARG A 114 7.71 -1.81 23.04
N LEU A 115 9.00 -1.55 23.28
CA LEU A 115 9.92 -0.99 22.29
C LEU A 115 10.45 -2.07 21.33
N HIS A 116 10.31 -3.37 21.64
CA HIS A 116 10.60 -4.44 20.68
C HIS A 116 9.49 -4.65 19.64
N ASP A 117 8.26 -4.27 19.96
CA ASP A 117 7.09 -4.52 19.10
C ASP A 117 6.73 -3.35 18.18
N TRP A 118 7.57 -2.30 18.11
CA TRP A 118 7.30 -1.09 17.36
C TRP A 118 8.56 -0.53 16.68
N THR A 119 8.42 -0.09 15.44
CA THR A 119 9.47 0.64 14.70
C THR A 119 8.84 1.81 13.97
N ASP A 120 9.45 2.99 14.06
CA ASP A 120 9.10 4.17 13.27
C ASP A 120 10.27 4.64 12.41
N ALA A 121 9.95 5.08 11.19
CA ALA A 121 10.89 5.76 10.33
C ALA A 121 10.52 7.23 10.27
N LYS A 122 11.42 8.11 10.71
CA LYS A 122 11.20 9.55 10.66
C LYS A 122 11.08 10.03 9.20
N ALA A 123 10.08 10.87 8.91
CA ALA A 123 9.96 11.50 7.60
C ALA A 123 11.17 12.40 7.29
N GLN A 124 11.74 12.24 6.10
CA GLN A 124 12.82 13.11 5.57
C GLN A 124 12.28 14.21 4.65
N PHE A 125 10.97 14.45 4.71
CA PHE A 125 10.25 15.39 3.87
C PHE A 125 9.16 16.08 4.70
N THR A 126 8.65 17.19 4.16
CA THR A 126 7.50 17.92 4.70
C THR A 126 6.44 18.06 3.62
N ILE A 127 5.17 18.22 3.99
CA ILE A 127 4.06 18.51 3.07
C ILE A 127 3.30 19.70 3.64
N SER A 128 3.28 20.83 2.93
CA SER A 128 2.49 21.99 3.34
C SER A 128 1.02 21.82 2.99
N ASP A 129 0.16 22.58 3.67
CA ASP A 129 -1.30 22.44 3.55
C ASP A 129 -1.85 22.86 2.19
N ASN A 130 -1.08 23.65 1.42
CA ASN A 130 -1.48 24.16 0.10
C ASN A 130 -0.86 23.36 -1.06
N GLU A 131 -0.32 22.17 -0.79
CA GLU A 131 0.25 21.31 -1.83
C GLU A 131 -0.74 20.26 -2.32
N SER A 132 -0.59 19.87 -3.59
CA SER A 132 -1.35 18.82 -4.23
C SER A 132 -0.46 18.06 -5.22
N VAL A 133 -0.77 16.79 -5.48
CA VAL A 133 -0.01 15.99 -6.46
C VAL A 133 -0.06 16.56 -7.88
N VAL A 134 -1.04 17.41 -8.21
CA VAL A 134 -1.14 18.01 -9.56
C VAL A 134 -0.22 19.21 -9.75
N HIS A 135 0.25 19.86 -8.68
CA HIS A 135 1.13 21.03 -8.80
C HIS A 135 2.44 20.74 -9.54
N THR A 136 2.93 19.51 -9.46
CA THR A 136 4.16 19.10 -10.15
C THR A 136 4.04 19.12 -11.67
N VAL A 137 2.83 18.95 -12.22
CA VAL A 137 2.59 19.09 -13.66
C VAL A 137 3.02 20.47 -14.15
N PHE A 138 2.56 21.51 -13.45
CA PHE A 138 2.83 22.90 -13.81
C PHE A 138 4.25 23.31 -13.41
N THR A 139 4.78 22.75 -12.33
CA THR A 139 6.17 22.98 -11.90
C THR A 139 7.17 22.47 -12.95
N HIS A 140 6.98 21.25 -13.48
CA HIS A 140 7.83 20.72 -14.55
C HIS A 140 7.68 21.52 -15.84
N ALA A 141 6.46 21.90 -16.22
CA ALA A 141 6.24 22.71 -17.41
C ALA A 141 6.91 24.10 -17.34
N GLU A 142 6.93 24.72 -16.15
CA GLU A 142 7.57 26.02 -15.94
C GLU A 142 9.10 25.92 -15.87
N ARG A 143 9.62 24.94 -15.12
CA ARG A 143 11.06 24.85 -14.80
C ARG A 143 11.86 24.05 -15.83
N THR A 144 11.25 23.04 -16.44
CA THR A 144 11.87 22.09 -17.36
C THR A 144 10.91 21.71 -18.49
N PRO A 145 10.46 22.66 -19.33
CA PRO A 145 9.40 22.45 -20.32
C PRO A 145 9.70 21.30 -21.30
N GLU A 146 10.97 21.13 -21.68
CA GLU A 146 11.44 20.12 -22.64
C GLU A 146 11.69 18.73 -22.00
N LEU A 147 11.42 18.57 -20.70
CA LEU A 147 11.56 17.28 -20.02
C LEU A 147 10.55 16.28 -20.59
N THR A 148 11.03 15.18 -21.17
CA THR A 148 10.15 14.05 -21.55
C THR A 148 9.59 13.38 -20.30
N VAL A 149 8.30 13.54 -20.05
CA VAL A 149 7.59 12.95 -18.89
C VAL A 149 6.83 11.68 -19.26
N PHE A 150 6.37 11.59 -20.51
CA PHE A 150 5.72 10.38 -21.02
C PHE A 150 6.21 10.02 -22.42
N SER A 151 6.05 8.76 -22.79
CA SER A 151 6.20 8.30 -24.17
C SER A 151 5.00 7.44 -24.57
N ARG A 152 4.40 7.73 -25.73
CA ARG A 152 3.23 7.04 -26.29
C ARG A 152 3.63 6.05 -27.38
N PRO A 153 3.03 4.86 -27.46
CA PRO A 153 3.34 3.92 -28.54
C PRO A 153 2.86 4.47 -29.90
N LYS A 154 3.71 4.40 -30.92
CA LYS A 154 3.37 4.73 -32.32
C LYS A 154 4.05 3.76 -33.28
N GLY A 155 3.27 2.78 -33.77
CA GLY A 155 3.81 1.69 -34.55
C GLY A 155 4.90 0.93 -33.77
N GLU A 156 6.08 0.81 -34.36
CA GLU A 156 7.24 0.17 -33.73
C GLU A 156 8.02 1.09 -32.78
N GLY A 157 7.77 2.40 -32.80
CA GLY A 157 8.46 3.39 -31.97
C GLY A 157 7.62 3.97 -30.82
N TRP A 158 8.19 4.98 -30.18
CA TRP A 158 7.55 5.78 -29.14
C TRP A 158 7.59 7.26 -29.55
N VAL A 159 6.55 8.01 -29.18
CA VAL A 159 6.50 9.46 -29.34
C VAL A 159 6.50 10.08 -27.96
N ASP A 160 7.49 10.93 -27.73
CA ASP A 160 7.65 11.62 -26.46
C ASP A 160 6.58 12.70 -26.27
N VAL A 161 6.22 12.91 -25.01
CA VAL A 161 5.39 14.00 -24.54
C VAL A 161 6.20 14.75 -23.50
N THR A 162 6.49 16.01 -23.81
CA THR A 162 7.23 16.93 -22.94
C THR A 162 6.36 17.40 -21.78
N ALA A 163 6.99 17.91 -20.72
CA ALA A 163 6.30 18.47 -19.57
C ALA A 163 5.36 19.62 -19.97
N LYS A 164 5.78 20.45 -20.92
CA LYS A 164 4.95 21.52 -21.49
C LYS A 164 3.72 20.97 -22.20
N GLU A 165 3.90 20.03 -23.13
CA GLU A 165 2.78 19.43 -23.87
C GLU A 165 1.81 18.70 -22.93
N PHE A 166 2.32 18.04 -21.89
CA PHE A 166 1.47 17.38 -20.89
C PHE A 166 0.65 18.40 -20.09
N ALA A 167 1.26 19.48 -19.62
CA ALA A 167 0.55 20.53 -18.89
C ALA A 167 -0.51 21.24 -19.75
N GLU A 168 -0.24 21.44 -21.05
CA GLU A 168 -1.22 21.98 -22.00
C GLU A 168 -2.42 21.04 -22.17
N GLN A 169 -2.18 19.73 -22.28
CA GLN A 169 -3.25 18.73 -22.37
C GLN A 169 -4.06 18.64 -21.06
N VAL A 170 -3.39 18.63 -19.91
CA VAL A 170 -4.05 18.65 -18.58
C VAL A 170 -4.92 19.90 -18.45
N THR A 171 -4.41 21.06 -18.85
CA THR A 171 -5.14 22.33 -18.83
C THR A 171 -6.39 22.28 -19.70
N GLY A 172 -6.26 21.81 -20.95
CA GLY A 172 -7.38 21.71 -21.89
C GLY A 172 -8.48 20.79 -21.39
N VAL A 173 -8.12 19.59 -20.92
CA VAL A 173 -9.09 18.62 -20.39
C VAL A 173 -9.72 19.12 -19.09
N ALA A 174 -8.95 19.73 -18.18
CA ALA A 174 -9.47 20.28 -16.93
C ALA A 174 -10.49 21.40 -17.18
N ASN A 175 -10.20 22.32 -18.10
CA ASN A 175 -11.15 23.34 -18.53
C ASN A 175 -12.41 22.72 -19.14
N GLY A 176 -12.26 21.66 -19.93
CA GLY A 176 -13.40 20.89 -20.46
C GLY A 176 -14.30 20.34 -19.35
N LEU A 177 -13.70 19.75 -18.30
CA LEU A 177 -14.44 19.23 -17.15
C LEU A 177 -15.17 20.36 -16.39
N ILE A 178 -14.53 21.52 -16.23
CA ILE A 178 -15.15 22.71 -15.64
C ILE A 178 -16.34 23.17 -16.48
N ALA A 179 -16.19 23.26 -17.80
CA ALA A 179 -17.26 23.62 -18.74
C ALA A 179 -18.40 22.59 -18.77
N ALA A 180 -18.08 21.30 -18.54
CA ALA A 180 -19.07 20.23 -18.36
C ALA A 180 -19.77 20.28 -16.98
N GLY A 181 -19.44 21.25 -16.14
CA GLY A 181 -20.11 21.55 -14.88
C GLY A 181 -19.53 20.86 -13.65
N VAL A 182 -18.34 20.25 -13.73
CA VAL A 182 -17.64 19.67 -12.57
C VAL A 182 -17.26 20.78 -11.59
N GLN A 183 -17.65 20.62 -10.33
CA GLN A 183 -17.33 21.55 -9.25
C GLN A 183 -16.13 21.06 -8.43
N ALA A 184 -15.48 21.95 -7.68
CA ALA A 184 -14.45 21.53 -6.74
C ALA A 184 -15.02 20.57 -5.69
N GLY A 185 -14.29 19.50 -5.38
CA GLY A 185 -14.73 18.41 -4.51
C GLY A 185 -15.62 17.37 -5.18
N ASP A 186 -16.05 17.56 -6.44
CA ASP A 186 -16.82 16.56 -7.17
C ASP A 186 -16.04 15.27 -7.41
N ARG A 187 -16.75 14.16 -7.61
CA ARG A 187 -16.16 12.86 -7.91
C ARG A 187 -16.35 12.55 -9.39
N VAL A 188 -15.28 12.15 -10.07
CA VAL A 188 -15.30 11.77 -11.48
C VAL A 188 -14.86 10.31 -11.59
N ALA A 189 -15.74 9.46 -12.13
CA ALA A 189 -15.43 8.05 -12.34
C ALA A 189 -14.47 7.89 -13.53
N LEU A 190 -13.45 7.06 -13.39
CA LEU A 190 -12.46 6.79 -14.43
C LEU A 190 -12.30 5.29 -14.62
N LEU A 191 -12.88 4.76 -15.71
CA LEU A 191 -12.87 3.35 -16.08
C LEU A 191 -12.11 3.15 -17.38
N SER A 192 -10.86 2.70 -17.28
CA SER A 192 -10.02 2.44 -18.44
C SER A 192 -8.86 1.53 -18.08
N ALA A 193 -8.39 0.74 -19.03
CA ALA A 193 -7.15 0.00 -18.92
C ALA A 193 -5.95 0.97 -18.78
N THR A 194 -4.80 0.44 -18.40
CA THR A 194 -3.59 1.26 -18.25
C THR A 194 -3.12 1.82 -19.60
N ARG A 195 -3.32 3.12 -19.79
CA ARG A 195 -2.95 3.90 -20.98
C ARG A 195 -2.60 5.35 -20.61
N TYR A 196 -2.00 6.07 -21.54
CA TYR A 196 -1.60 7.47 -21.33
C TYR A 196 -2.78 8.37 -20.91
N GLU A 197 -3.93 8.20 -21.58
CA GLU A 197 -5.12 9.00 -21.36
C GLU A 197 -5.68 8.79 -19.95
N TRP A 198 -5.50 7.61 -19.35
CA TRP A 198 -5.87 7.39 -17.95
C TRP A 198 -5.14 8.38 -17.03
N THR A 199 -3.82 8.47 -17.18
CA THR A 199 -2.98 9.38 -16.40
C THR A 199 -3.30 10.85 -16.70
N LEU A 200 -3.54 11.19 -17.97
CA LEU A 200 -3.97 12.54 -18.37
C LEU A 200 -5.28 12.94 -17.67
N PHE A 201 -6.30 12.07 -17.71
CA PHE A 201 -7.57 12.33 -17.06
C PHE A 201 -7.43 12.43 -15.54
N ASP A 202 -6.59 11.60 -14.92
CA ASP A 202 -6.37 11.66 -13.48
C ASP A 202 -5.82 13.03 -13.03
N PHE A 203 -4.78 13.52 -13.70
CA PHE A 203 -4.25 14.85 -13.44
C PHE A 203 -5.22 15.98 -13.80
N ALA A 204 -6.00 15.85 -14.88
CA ALA A 204 -6.99 16.85 -15.27
C ALA A 204 -8.17 16.94 -14.29
N ILE A 205 -8.61 15.81 -13.73
CA ILE A 205 -9.63 15.76 -12.67
C ILE A 205 -9.14 16.53 -11.44
N TRP A 206 -7.91 16.27 -10.99
CA TRP A 206 -7.30 17.02 -9.89
C TRP A 206 -7.12 18.49 -10.22
N ALA A 207 -6.69 18.85 -11.43
CA ALA A 207 -6.53 20.24 -11.85
C ALA A 207 -7.87 21.00 -11.83
N ALA A 208 -8.97 20.32 -12.18
CA ALA A 208 -10.33 20.85 -12.04
C ALA A 208 -10.81 20.94 -10.57
N GLY A 209 -9.99 20.54 -9.60
CA GLY A 209 -10.31 20.53 -8.17
C GLY A 209 -11.22 19.38 -7.73
N ALA A 210 -11.38 18.35 -8.58
CA ALA A 210 -12.23 17.18 -8.32
C ALA A 210 -11.40 15.95 -7.91
N ALA A 211 -12.08 14.91 -7.46
CA ALA A 211 -11.49 13.65 -7.02
C ALA A 211 -11.75 12.52 -8.01
N THR A 212 -10.73 11.70 -8.25
CA THR A 212 -10.85 10.55 -9.15
C THR A 212 -11.45 9.35 -8.43
N VAL A 213 -12.44 8.70 -9.03
CA VAL A 213 -13.00 7.40 -8.61
C VAL A 213 -12.54 6.34 -9.62
N PRO A 214 -11.37 5.72 -9.41
CA PRO A 214 -10.87 4.71 -10.32
C PRO A 214 -11.74 3.45 -10.29
N ILE A 215 -12.07 2.93 -11.47
CA ILE A 215 -12.81 1.68 -11.65
C ILE A 215 -11.99 0.76 -12.55
N TYR A 216 -11.85 -0.51 -12.15
CA TYR A 216 -11.18 -1.50 -13.00
C TYR A 216 -11.98 -1.72 -14.29
N ASP A 217 -11.29 -1.80 -15.42
CA ASP A 217 -11.80 -2.20 -16.73
C ASP A 217 -12.47 -3.59 -16.73
N SER A 218 -12.08 -4.44 -15.78
CA SER A 218 -12.66 -5.76 -15.53
C SER A 218 -13.87 -5.78 -14.60
N SER A 219 -14.35 -4.61 -14.13
CA SER A 219 -15.50 -4.52 -13.22
C SER A 219 -16.80 -4.94 -13.90
N SER A 220 -17.64 -5.66 -13.16
CA SER A 220 -19.00 -5.98 -13.61
C SER A 220 -19.94 -4.77 -13.49
N GLN A 221 -21.05 -4.79 -14.25
CA GLN A 221 -22.08 -3.75 -14.18
C GLN A 221 -22.54 -3.49 -12.73
N GLY A 222 -22.84 -4.55 -11.96
CA GLY A 222 -23.26 -4.38 -10.56
C GLY A 222 -22.21 -3.73 -9.65
N GLN A 223 -20.92 -3.93 -9.92
CA GLN A 223 -19.84 -3.23 -9.21
C GLN A 223 -19.79 -1.76 -9.63
N VAL A 224 -19.91 -1.47 -10.92
CA VAL A 224 -19.95 -0.10 -11.45
C VAL A 224 -21.13 0.67 -10.86
N SER A 225 -22.35 0.13 -10.92
CA SER A 225 -23.55 0.76 -10.36
C SER A 225 -23.38 1.09 -8.87
N TRP A 226 -22.87 0.13 -8.07
CA TRP A 226 -22.62 0.37 -6.65
C TRP A 226 -21.60 1.50 -6.41
N ILE A 227 -20.49 1.49 -7.15
CA ILE A 227 -19.44 2.51 -7.01
C ILE A 227 -20.01 3.90 -7.36
N LEU A 228 -20.81 4.01 -8.42
CA LEU A 228 -21.43 5.28 -8.82
C LEU A 228 -22.44 5.78 -7.80
N GLU A 229 -23.29 4.90 -7.26
CA GLU A 229 -24.26 5.24 -6.22
C GLU A 229 -23.56 5.74 -4.94
N ASP A 230 -22.55 5.02 -4.47
CA ASP A 230 -21.87 5.34 -3.21
C ASP A 230 -20.98 6.59 -3.32
N SER A 231 -20.22 6.70 -4.41
CA SER A 231 -19.31 7.83 -4.66
C SER A 231 -20.02 9.11 -5.10
N GLU A 232 -21.26 9.02 -5.57
CA GLU A 232 -22.00 10.14 -6.17
C GLU A 232 -21.16 10.85 -7.25
N ALA A 233 -20.54 10.06 -8.12
CA ALA A 233 -19.79 10.58 -9.25
C ALA A 233 -20.70 11.37 -10.19
N VAL A 234 -20.23 12.53 -10.64
CA VAL A 234 -21.01 13.48 -11.47
C VAL A 234 -20.75 13.31 -12.96
N ILE A 235 -19.57 12.82 -13.33
CA ILE A 235 -19.18 12.48 -14.70
C ILE A 235 -18.42 11.15 -14.66
N ALA A 236 -18.51 10.37 -15.74
CA ALA A 236 -17.69 9.19 -15.97
C ALA A 236 -16.88 9.34 -17.25
N ILE A 237 -15.60 9.00 -17.18
CA ILE A 237 -14.70 8.83 -18.32
C ILE A 237 -14.47 7.34 -18.51
N VAL A 238 -14.80 6.81 -19.68
CA VAL A 238 -14.73 5.37 -19.98
C VAL A 238 -13.90 5.10 -21.22
N GLU A 239 -13.21 3.97 -21.30
CA GLU A 239 -12.32 3.70 -22.44
C GLU A 239 -13.08 3.46 -23.76
N THR A 240 -14.03 2.52 -23.76
CA THR A 240 -14.67 1.98 -24.96
C THR A 240 -16.20 2.08 -24.87
N GLY A 241 -16.90 1.95 -26.01
CA GLY A 241 -18.35 1.88 -26.01
C GLY A 241 -18.93 0.67 -25.26
N ALA A 242 -18.17 -0.43 -25.13
CA ALA A 242 -18.57 -1.56 -24.29
C ALA A 242 -18.52 -1.20 -22.79
N HIS A 243 -17.56 -0.37 -22.38
CA HIS A 243 -17.52 0.16 -21.02
C HIS A 243 -18.65 1.16 -20.77
N GLU A 244 -18.98 2.02 -21.73
CA GLU A 244 -20.11 2.96 -21.64
C GLU A 244 -21.44 2.24 -21.37
N GLN A 245 -21.65 1.06 -21.98
CA GLN A 245 -22.86 0.25 -21.74
C GLN A 245 -23.03 -0.18 -20.27
N LEU A 246 -21.96 -0.23 -19.47
CA LEU A 246 -22.05 -0.53 -18.04
C LEU A 246 -22.72 0.59 -17.23
N PHE A 247 -22.90 1.77 -17.82
CA PHE A 247 -23.45 2.97 -17.19
C PHE A 247 -24.90 3.26 -17.61
N GLN A 248 -25.56 2.35 -18.35
CA GLN A 248 -26.96 2.55 -18.80
C GLN A 248 -27.95 2.76 -17.64
N ASP A 249 -27.71 2.10 -16.51
CA ASP A 249 -28.52 2.21 -15.29
C ASP A 249 -27.85 3.10 -14.23
N ALA A 250 -27.06 4.09 -14.66
CA ALA A 250 -26.35 4.97 -13.74
C ALA A 250 -27.32 5.83 -12.90
N PRO A 251 -26.94 6.17 -11.65
CA PRO A 251 -27.75 7.04 -10.79
C PRO A 251 -27.87 8.45 -11.38
N SER A 252 -28.93 9.18 -10.99
CA SER A 252 -29.18 10.54 -11.47
C SER A 252 -28.11 11.56 -11.08
N SER A 253 -27.20 11.21 -10.17
CA SER A 253 -26.02 12.01 -9.86
C SER A 253 -25.07 12.12 -11.06
N LEU A 254 -25.01 11.08 -11.91
CA LEU A 254 -24.18 11.02 -13.09
C LEU A 254 -24.82 11.78 -14.25
N LYS A 255 -24.21 12.90 -14.64
CA LYS A 255 -24.75 13.81 -15.65
C LYS A 255 -24.30 13.46 -17.06
N ALA A 256 -23.13 12.85 -17.20
CA ALA A 256 -22.54 12.53 -18.49
C ALA A 256 -21.57 11.36 -18.40
N VAL A 257 -21.46 10.61 -19.49
CA VAL A 257 -20.42 9.62 -19.76
C VAL A 257 -19.65 10.07 -21.00
N MET A 258 -18.32 9.99 -20.95
CA MET A 258 -17.45 10.40 -22.05
C MET A 258 -16.51 9.26 -22.40
N GLN A 259 -16.40 8.94 -23.69
CA GLN A 259 -15.62 7.80 -24.16
C GLN A 259 -14.26 8.22 -24.73
N ILE A 260 -13.17 7.66 -24.21
CA ILE A 260 -11.79 7.94 -24.65
C ILE A 260 -11.60 7.59 -26.13
N ASP A 261 -12.03 6.40 -26.56
CA ASP A 261 -11.90 5.96 -27.96
C ASP A 261 -12.81 6.74 -28.94
N ASP A 262 -13.77 7.50 -28.42
CA ASP A 262 -14.59 8.45 -29.19
C ASP A 262 -14.09 9.90 -29.03
N GLY A 263 -12.80 10.09 -28.74
CA GLY A 263 -12.16 11.40 -28.72
C GLY A 263 -12.55 12.28 -27.53
N ALA A 264 -12.77 11.71 -26.34
CA ALA A 264 -13.11 12.49 -25.14
C ALA A 264 -12.08 13.60 -24.83
N VAL A 265 -10.79 13.36 -25.08
CA VAL A 265 -9.72 14.34 -24.84
C VAL A 265 -9.93 15.58 -25.71
N GLU A 266 -10.13 15.39 -27.02
CA GLU A 266 -10.33 16.46 -27.98
C GLU A 266 -11.66 17.20 -27.74
N LYS A 267 -12.73 16.44 -27.48
CA LYS A 267 -14.07 17.00 -27.22
C LYS A 267 -14.09 17.87 -25.96
N LEU A 268 -13.48 17.41 -24.88
CA LEU A 268 -13.37 18.19 -23.64
C LEU A 268 -12.48 19.42 -23.82
N THR A 269 -11.34 19.26 -24.49
CA THR A 269 -10.44 20.40 -24.78
C THR A 269 -11.16 21.48 -25.58
N ALA A 270 -11.93 21.09 -26.60
CA ALA A 270 -12.75 22.03 -27.38
C ALA A 270 -13.86 22.67 -26.55
N GLN A 271 -14.56 21.90 -25.71
CA GLN A 271 -15.62 22.41 -24.83
C GLN A 271 -15.07 23.40 -23.78
N GLY A 272 -13.83 23.21 -23.33
CA GLY A 272 -13.16 24.06 -22.37
C GLY A 272 -12.50 25.32 -22.96
N ALA A 273 -12.54 25.52 -24.28
CA ALA A 273 -11.79 26.59 -24.95
C ALA A 273 -12.18 28.00 -24.49
N ASP A 274 -13.45 28.21 -24.11
CA ASP A 274 -13.98 29.49 -23.66
C ASP A 274 -13.92 29.68 -22.13
N VAL A 275 -13.38 28.71 -21.39
CA VAL A 275 -13.21 28.85 -19.93
C VAL A 275 -12.09 29.85 -19.67
N ASP A 276 -12.40 30.88 -18.88
CA ASP A 276 -11.41 31.86 -18.45
C ASP A 276 -10.24 31.16 -17.73
N GLY A 277 -9.02 31.36 -18.21
CA GLY A 277 -7.81 30.80 -17.62
C GLY A 277 -7.57 31.22 -16.16
N THR A 278 -8.26 32.26 -15.65
CA THR A 278 -8.24 32.60 -14.22
C THR A 278 -8.99 31.58 -13.35
N GLU A 279 -10.01 30.90 -13.88
CA GLU A 279 -10.80 29.92 -13.12
C GLU A 279 -9.95 28.69 -12.77
N LEU A 280 -9.22 28.12 -13.72
CA LEU A 280 -8.34 26.98 -13.44
C LEU A 280 -7.26 27.33 -12.42
N LYS A 281 -6.64 28.52 -12.54
CA LYS A 281 -5.66 29.01 -11.56
C LYS A 281 -6.25 29.13 -10.16
N LYS A 282 -7.49 29.64 -10.07
CA LYS A 282 -8.22 29.72 -8.81
C LYS A 282 -8.50 28.34 -8.22
N ARG A 283 -8.87 27.35 -9.04
CA ARG A 283 -9.06 25.96 -8.60
C ARG A 283 -7.76 25.37 -8.07
N LEU A 284 -6.68 25.45 -8.84
CA LEU A 284 -5.35 24.94 -8.45
C LEU A 284 -4.83 25.55 -7.14
N ALA A 285 -5.05 26.85 -6.92
CA ALA A 285 -4.68 27.54 -5.68
C ALA A 285 -5.61 27.19 -4.50
N GLY A 286 -6.84 26.75 -4.80
CA GLY A 286 -7.83 26.34 -3.82
C GLY A 286 -7.58 24.96 -3.21
N ILE A 287 -6.94 24.05 -3.96
CA ILE A 287 -6.67 22.68 -3.50
C ILE A 287 -5.79 22.68 -2.26
N LYS A 288 -6.18 21.89 -1.26
CA LYS A 288 -5.41 21.61 -0.05
C LYS A 288 -4.91 20.18 -0.03
N ALA A 289 -3.81 19.96 0.69
CA ALA A 289 -3.24 18.63 0.86
C ALA A 289 -4.24 17.66 1.49
N ASP A 290 -5.12 18.13 2.36
CA ASP A 290 -6.10 17.30 3.05
C ASP A 290 -7.43 17.11 2.30
N ASP A 291 -7.57 17.69 1.11
CA ASP A 291 -8.72 17.49 0.23
C ASP A 291 -8.71 16.07 -0.36
N LEU A 292 -9.91 15.58 -0.68
CA LEU A 292 -10.10 14.28 -1.31
C LEU A 292 -9.45 14.27 -2.70
N ALA A 293 -8.45 13.40 -2.90
CA ALA A 293 -7.84 13.17 -4.20
C ALA A 293 -8.45 11.96 -4.90
N SER A 294 -8.84 10.93 -4.14
CA SER A 294 -9.42 9.73 -4.73
C SER A 294 -10.26 8.91 -3.76
N LEU A 295 -11.33 8.29 -4.29
CA LEU A 295 -12.05 7.21 -3.61
C LEU A 295 -11.70 5.88 -4.28
N VAL A 296 -10.87 5.07 -3.62
CA VAL A 296 -10.44 3.77 -4.15
C VAL A 296 -11.28 2.67 -3.50
N TYR A 297 -12.06 1.95 -4.29
CA TYR A 297 -12.96 0.92 -3.79
C TYR A 297 -12.26 -0.42 -3.61
N THR A 298 -12.29 -0.96 -2.39
CA THR A 298 -11.72 -2.27 -2.06
C THR A 298 -12.81 -3.32 -1.87
N SER A 299 -12.59 -4.53 -2.40
CA SER A 299 -13.46 -5.66 -2.10
C SER A 299 -13.20 -6.15 -0.67
N GLY A 300 -13.93 -5.61 0.30
CA GLY A 300 -13.91 -6.11 1.68
C GLY A 300 -14.35 -7.58 1.77
N THR A 301 -14.02 -8.24 2.87
CA THR A 301 -14.03 -9.72 2.99
C THR A 301 -15.39 -10.41 2.96
N THR A 302 -16.53 -9.73 2.95
CA THR A 302 -17.85 -10.38 2.80
C THR A 302 -18.95 -9.41 2.33
N GLY A 303 -18.61 -8.18 1.92
CA GLY A 303 -19.57 -7.09 1.70
C GLY A 303 -19.34 -6.32 0.40
N ARG A 304 -20.23 -5.35 0.13
CA ARG A 304 -20.06 -4.41 -1.00
C ARG A 304 -18.72 -3.66 -0.86
N PRO A 305 -18.04 -3.33 -1.98
CA PRO A 305 -16.78 -2.61 -1.93
C PRO A 305 -16.87 -1.30 -1.13
N LYS A 306 -15.85 -0.98 -0.33
CA LYS A 306 -15.81 0.24 0.49
C LYS A 306 -14.87 1.27 -0.17
N GLY A 307 -15.30 2.53 -0.28
CA GLY A 307 -14.46 3.59 -0.82
C GLY A 307 -13.44 4.08 0.21
N CYS A 308 -12.16 3.83 0.00
CA CYS A 308 -11.08 4.39 0.81
C CYS A 308 -10.87 5.87 0.49
N ILE A 309 -10.93 6.74 1.50
CA ILE A 309 -10.70 8.19 1.36
C ILE A 309 -9.19 8.45 1.30
N LEU A 310 -8.66 8.69 0.10
CA LEU A 310 -7.26 9.07 -0.10
C LEU A 310 -7.16 10.55 -0.44
N THR A 311 -6.35 11.28 0.34
CA THR A 311 -6.12 12.71 0.14
C THR A 311 -4.88 12.98 -0.70
N HIS A 312 -4.69 14.23 -1.12
CA HIS A 312 -3.44 14.65 -1.75
C HIS A 312 -2.23 14.43 -0.81
N ARG A 313 -2.39 14.67 0.50
CA ARG A 313 -1.37 14.44 1.54
C ARG A 313 -0.99 12.97 1.62
N ASN A 314 -1.96 12.07 1.49
CA ASN A 314 -1.69 10.64 1.47
C ASN A 314 -0.78 10.26 0.29
N PHE A 315 -1.14 10.69 -0.93
CA PHE A 315 -0.31 10.45 -2.11
C PHE A 315 1.05 11.15 -2.05
N LEU A 316 1.12 12.40 -1.57
CA LEU A 316 2.38 13.12 -1.41
C LEU A 316 3.29 12.46 -0.36
N SER A 317 2.71 11.90 0.71
CA SER A 317 3.47 11.15 1.73
C SER A 317 4.07 9.88 1.12
N GLU A 318 3.28 9.16 0.33
CA GLU A 318 3.72 7.95 -0.37
C GLU A 318 4.83 8.28 -1.39
N VAL A 319 4.59 9.26 -2.27
CA VAL A 319 5.54 9.70 -3.30
C VAL A 319 6.86 10.14 -2.66
N ARG A 320 6.83 10.98 -1.63
CA ARG A 320 8.05 11.48 -0.97
C ARG A 320 8.74 10.42 -0.14
N GLY A 321 8.00 9.50 0.47
CA GLY A 321 8.55 8.30 1.09
C GLY A 321 9.38 7.50 0.07
N ILE A 322 8.81 7.21 -1.10
CA ILE A 322 9.50 6.51 -2.20
C ILE A 322 10.74 7.27 -2.65
N LEU A 323 10.63 8.57 -2.92
CA LEU A 323 11.70 9.39 -3.50
C LEU A 323 12.85 9.68 -2.53
N THR A 324 12.59 9.70 -1.22
CA THR A 324 13.64 9.86 -0.20
C THR A 324 14.37 8.55 0.10
N ALA A 325 13.73 7.40 -0.13
CA ALA A 325 14.36 6.10 -0.02
C ALA A 325 15.29 5.77 -1.21
N SER A 326 16.22 4.85 -1.01
CA SER A 326 17.17 4.45 -2.08
C SER A 326 16.48 3.82 -3.30
N ILE A 327 15.27 3.26 -3.13
CA ILE A 327 14.47 2.72 -4.22
C ILE A 327 14.01 3.81 -5.21
N GLY A 328 13.75 5.03 -4.73
CA GLY A 328 13.33 6.17 -5.56
C GLY A 328 14.41 6.71 -6.48
N LYS A 329 15.68 6.37 -6.27
CA LYS A 329 16.81 6.86 -7.09
C LYS A 329 16.77 6.44 -8.56
N VAL A 330 15.91 5.48 -8.91
CA VAL A 330 15.66 5.10 -10.31
C VAL A 330 14.75 6.09 -11.03
N ALA A 331 13.92 6.85 -10.30
CA ALA A 331 13.03 7.85 -10.88
C ALA A 331 13.79 9.16 -11.05
N VAL A 332 14.63 9.26 -12.08
CA VAL A 332 15.37 10.48 -12.42
C VAL A 332 15.23 10.80 -13.91
N PRO A 333 15.38 12.07 -14.33
CA PRO A 333 15.34 12.42 -15.75
C PRO A 333 16.28 11.57 -16.59
N GLY A 334 15.77 11.09 -17.73
CA GLY A 334 16.47 10.17 -18.63
C GLY A 334 16.22 8.69 -18.37
N ASN A 335 15.80 8.32 -17.15
CA ASN A 335 15.34 6.95 -16.89
C ASN A 335 13.90 6.73 -17.37
N ARG A 336 13.57 5.46 -17.61
CA ARG A 336 12.32 5.01 -18.22
C ARG A 336 11.60 3.97 -17.36
N VAL A 337 10.29 4.08 -17.24
CA VAL A 337 9.42 3.10 -16.57
C VAL A 337 8.26 2.70 -17.48
N LEU A 338 8.04 1.40 -17.65
CA LEU A 338 6.86 0.89 -18.35
C LEU A 338 5.77 0.57 -17.33
N THR A 339 4.70 1.36 -17.32
CA THR A 339 3.54 1.18 -16.43
C THR A 339 2.53 0.26 -17.12
N PHE A 340 2.34 -0.94 -16.58
CA PHE A 340 1.44 -1.95 -17.13
C PHE A 340 0.49 -2.59 -16.11
N LEU A 341 0.73 -2.37 -14.82
CA LEU A 341 -0.24 -2.73 -13.79
C LEU A 341 -1.46 -1.79 -13.87
N PRO A 342 -2.66 -2.26 -13.48
CA PRO A 342 -3.87 -1.43 -13.53
C PRO A 342 -3.69 -0.14 -12.73
N LEU A 343 -3.84 1.02 -13.37
CA LEU A 343 -3.78 2.32 -12.70
C LEU A 343 -4.96 2.58 -11.75
N ALA A 344 -6.06 1.83 -11.93
CA ALA A 344 -7.14 1.78 -10.95
C ALA A 344 -6.69 1.18 -9.60
N HIS A 345 -5.61 0.40 -9.59
CA HIS A 345 -4.98 -0.09 -8.37
C HIS A 345 -3.96 0.91 -7.85
N VAL A 346 -4.07 1.27 -6.57
CA VAL A 346 -3.32 2.39 -5.99
C VAL A 346 -1.79 2.19 -5.97
N LEU A 347 -1.30 0.95 -5.83
CA LEU A 347 0.13 0.62 -5.95
C LEU A 347 0.76 1.13 -7.26
N ALA A 348 0.15 0.81 -8.41
CA ALA A 348 0.67 1.21 -9.71
C ALA A 348 0.64 2.73 -9.87
N ARG A 349 -0.46 3.34 -9.39
CA ARG A 349 -0.66 4.78 -9.41
C ARG A 349 0.37 5.52 -8.56
N ALA A 350 0.65 5.07 -7.34
CA ALA A 350 1.65 5.68 -6.45
C ALA A 350 3.06 5.69 -7.05
N VAL A 351 3.51 4.57 -7.61
CA VAL A 351 4.82 4.49 -8.28
C VAL A 351 4.84 5.35 -9.55
N SER A 352 3.73 5.40 -10.29
CA SER A 352 3.63 6.27 -11.48
C SER A 352 3.70 7.76 -11.10
N LEU A 353 3.06 8.16 -10.00
CA LEU A 353 3.15 9.51 -9.46
C LEU A 353 4.57 9.83 -8.99
N ALA A 354 5.25 8.92 -8.29
CA ALA A 354 6.63 9.14 -7.86
C ALA A 354 7.58 9.27 -9.07
N THR A 355 7.36 8.46 -10.10
CA THR A 355 8.14 8.52 -11.34
C THR A 355 7.94 9.87 -12.05
N PHE A 356 6.69 10.37 -12.10
CA PHE A 356 6.37 11.68 -12.68
C PHE A 356 6.96 12.82 -11.84
N GLU A 357 6.79 12.78 -10.53
CA GLU A 357 7.29 13.79 -9.58
C GLU A 357 8.79 14.03 -9.75
N ALA A 358 9.57 12.94 -9.85
CA ALA A 358 11.02 13.03 -9.98
C ALA A 358 11.53 13.16 -11.42
N GLY A 359 10.62 13.13 -12.42
CA GLY A 359 10.92 13.49 -13.80
C GLY A 359 11.47 12.36 -14.68
N ALA A 360 11.32 11.10 -14.28
CA ALA A 360 11.59 9.97 -15.19
C ALA A 360 10.45 9.83 -16.21
N SER A 361 10.79 9.38 -17.43
CA SER A 361 9.81 9.16 -18.49
C SER A 361 9.03 7.87 -18.26
N GLN A 362 7.74 7.90 -18.60
CA GLN A 362 6.84 6.77 -18.45
C GLN A 362 6.09 6.43 -19.74
N ALA A 363 6.03 5.15 -20.06
CA ALA A 363 5.13 4.62 -21.08
C ALA A 363 4.06 3.75 -20.43
N HIS A 364 2.93 3.60 -21.12
CA HIS A 364 1.81 2.81 -20.64
C HIS A 364 1.55 1.64 -21.59
N TRP A 365 1.26 0.46 -21.03
CA TRP A 365 0.92 -0.71 -21.83
C TRP A 365 -0.05 -1.63 -21.08
N SER A 366 -1.23 -1.89 -21.62
CA SER A 366 -2.25 -2.72 -20.96
C SER A 366 -2.19 -4.20 -21.33
N ASP A 367 -1.61 -4.57 -22.48
CA ASP A 367 -1.59 -5.96 -22.93
C ASP A 367 -0.47 -6.78 -22.29
N PHE A 368 -0.84 -7.52 -21.24
CA PHE A 368 0.07 -8.42 -20.52
C PHE A 368 0.58 -9.63 -21.34
N ALA A 369 -0.07 -9.96 -22.46
CA ALA A 369 0.38 -11.06 -23.33
C ALA A 369 1.72 -10.71 -24.02
N THR A 370 1.91 -9.44 -24.38
CA THR A 370 3.06 -8.94 -25.14
C THR A 370 4.07 -8.17 -24.28
N ILE A 371 3.91 -8.15 -22.96
CA ILE A 371 4.69 -7.27 -22.06
C ILE A 371 6.21 -7.47 -22.13
N THR A 372 6.70 -8.70 -22.28
CA THR A 372 8.15 -8.97 -22.39
C THR A 372 8.74 -8.35 -23.65
N THR A 373 8.00 -8.38 -24.76
CA THR A 373 8.39 -7.68 -26.00
C THR A 373 8.43 -6.17 -25.79
N GLN A 374 7.53 -5.62 -24.96
CA GLN A 374 7.55 -4.20 -24.65
C GLN A 374 8.70 -3.81 -23.72
N PHE A 375 9.13 -4.69 -22.81
CA PHE A 375 10.35 -4.47 -22.04
C PHE A 375 11.58 -4.38 -22.96
N GLU A 376 11.70 -5.27 -23.94
CA GLU A 376 12.78 -5.21 -24.94
C GLU A 376 12.74 -3.93 -25.77
N ARG A 377 11.55 -3.45 -26.14
CA ARG A 377 11.37 -2.22 -26.94
C ARG A 377 11.59 -0.93 -26.16
N TYR A 378 11.08 -0.85 -24.93
CA TYR A 378 11.10 0.38 -24.13
C TYR A 378 12.30 0.45 -23.18
N LYS A 379 12.91 -0.70 -22.85
CA LYS A 379 14.10 -0.82 -22.01
C LYS A 379 13.94 -0.08 -20.67
N PRO A 380 13.01 -0.51 -19.81
CA PRO A 380 12.75 0.15 -18.53
C PRO A 380 13.93 -0.04 -17.56
N ASN A 381 14.21 0.98 -16.74
CA ASN A 381 15.25 0.91 -15.70
C ASN A 381 14.74 0.26 -14.41
N THR A 382 13.42 0.21 -14.22
CA THR A 382 12.79 -0.59 -13.18
C THR A 382 11.47 -1.19 -13.66
N ILE A 383 11.10 -2.32 -13.07
CA ILE A 383 9.84 -3.02 -13.35
C ILE A 383 9.05 -3.16 -12.05
N LEU A 384 7.87 -2.55 -12.00
CA LEU A 384 6.90 -2.80 -10.95
C LEU A 384 5.97 -3.94 -11.36
N GLY A 385 5.92 -5.02 -10.58
CA GLY A 385 5.10 -6.18 -10.91
C GLY A 385 4.61 -6.97 -9.70
N VAL A 386 3.56 -7.76 -9.88
CA VAL A 386 3.17 -8.78 -8.89
C VAL A 386 4.12 -9.99 -8.99
N PRO A 387 4.25 -10.84 -7.96
CA PRO A 387 5.14 -12.01 -7.99
C PRO A 387 5.00 -12.87 -9.25
N ARG A 388 3.76 -13.00 -9.74
CA ARG A 388 3.43 -13.77 -10.95
C ARG A 388 4.14 -13.29 -12.23
N VAL A 389 4.47 -12.00 -12.33
CA VAL A 389 5.23 -11.45 -13.46
C VAL A 389 6.61 -12.09 -13.52
N PHE A 390 7.31 -12.10 -12.39
CA PHE A 390 8.67 -12.63 -12.26
C PHE A 390 8.70 -14.15 -12.37
N GLU A 391 7.69 -14.84 -11.83
CA GLU A 391 7.48 -16.28 -12.06
C GLU A 391 7.33 -16.58 -13.56
N LYS A 392 6.51 -15.81 -14.28
CA LYS A 392 6.26 -16.03 -15.71
C LYS A 392 7.54 -15.86 -16.53
N VAL A 393 8.38 -14.88 -16.20
CA VAL A 393 9.69 -14.66 -16.84
C VAL A 393 10.61 -15.86 -16.60
N ARG A 394 10.79 -16.27 -15.33
CA ARG A 394 11.61 -17.44 -14.97
C ARG A 394 11.10 -18.70 -15.67
N ASP A 395 9.81 -19.00 -15.54
CA ASP A 395 9.21 -20.23 -16.07
C ASP A 395 9.23 -20.25 -17.60
N GLY A 396 9.10 -19.08 -18.24
CA GLY A 396 9.24 -18.94 -19.68
C GLY A 396 10.64 -19.32 -20.15
N ALA A 397 11.67 -18.84 -19.45
CA ALA A 397 13.05 -19.18 -19.75
C ALA A 397 13.36 -20.65 -19.47
N ALA A 398 12.89 -21.20 -18.34
CA ALA A 398 13.04 -22.60 -17.99
C ALA A 398 12.43 -23.52 -19.05
N ARG A 399 11.17 -23.27 -19.45
CA ARG A 399 10.50 -24.04 -20.51
C ARG A 399 11.23 -23.96 -21.85
N LYS A 400 11.75 -22.79 -22.22
CA LYS A 400 12.52 -22.60 -23.45
C LYS A 400 13.81 -23.42 -23.42
N ALA A 401 14.50 -23.47 -22.27
CA ALA A 401 15.68 -24.29 -22.08
C ALA A 401 15.35 -25.80 -22.14
N GLU A 402 14.32 -26.26 -21.43
CA GLU A 402 13.89 -27.66 -21.46
C GLU A 402 13.49 -28.13 -22.86
N SER A 403 12.78 -27.29 -23.61
CA SER A 403 12.39 -27.58 -25.00
C SER A 403 13.59 -27.67 -25.95
N GLY A 404 14.71 -27.03 -25.61
CA GLY A 404 15.99 -27.15 -26.31
C GLY A 404 16.75 -28.45 -26.03
N GLY A 405 16.23 -29.31 -25.15
CA GLY A 405 16.78 -30.62 -24.82
C GLY A 405 17.47 -30.69 -23.45
N LYS A 406 18.05 -31.86 -23.14
CA LYS A 406 18.65 -32.15 -21.82
C LYS A 406 19.81 -31.21 -21.46
N VAL A 407 20.63 -30.82 -22.44
CA VAL A 407 21.81 -29.98 -22.21
C VAL A 407 21.42 -28.55 -21.84
N PRO A 408 20.59 -27.82 -22.63
CA PRO A 408 20.14 -26.48 -22.21
C PRO A 408 19.34 -26.49 -20.91
N GLY A 409 18.51 -27.52 -20.65
CA GLY A 409 17.83 -27.69 -19.37
C GLY A 409 18.80 -27.81 -18.18
N ALA A 410 19.85 -28.62 -18.30
CA ALA A 410 20.87 -28.76 -17.27
C ALA A 410 21.66 -27.46 -17.04
N ILE A 411 21.94 -26.69 -18.11
CA ILE A 411 22.58 -25.38 -18.01
C ILE A 411 21.69 -24.39 -17.23
N PHE A 412 20.38 -24.38 -17.48
CA PHE A 412 19.45 -23.53 -16.75
C PHE A 412 19.39 -23.91 -15.27
N ALA A 413 19.26 -25.19 -14.95
CA ALA A 413 19.24 -25.67 -13.56
C ALA A 413 20.53 -25.32 -12.81
N PHE A 414 21.69 -25.46 -13.46
CA PHE A 414 22.98 -25.02 -12.92
C PHE A 414 22.99 -23.51 -12.66
N ALA A 415 22.51 -22.70 -13.61
CA ALA A 415 22.46 -21.25 -13.47
C ALA A 415 21.50 -20.82 -12.36
N GLU A 416 20.34 -21.45 -12.21
CA GLU A 416 19.37 -21.16 -11.16
C GLU A 416 19.95 -21.48 -9.77
N ALA A 417 20.55 -22.67 -9.59
CA ALA A 417 21.20 -23.04 -8.34
C ALA A 417 22.34 -22.08 -7.99
N THR A 418 23.18 -21.73 -8.98
CA THR A 418 24.30 -20.80 -8.79
C THR A 418 23.82 -19.41 -8.39
N ALA A 419 22.72 -18.90 -8.98
CA ALA A 419 22.17 -17.60 -8.63
C ALA A 419 21.68 -17.57 -7.18
N LYS A 420 20.96 -18.61 -6.75
CA LYS A 420 20.45 -18.74 -5.37
C LYS A 420 21.61 -18.81 -4.37
N GLU A 421 22.62 -19.65 -4.63
CA GLU A 421 23.81 -19.79 -3.78
C GLU A 421 24.61 -18.48 -3.70
N TYR A 422 24.84 -17.82 -4.84
CA TYR A 422 25.53 -16.53 -4.91
C TYR A 422 24.80 -15.47 -4.10
N SER A 423 23.48 -15.40 -4.26
CA SER A 423 22.62 -14.47 -3.53
C SER A 423 22.71 -14.69 -2.03
N GLN A 424 22.59 -15.92 -1.54
CA GLN A 424 22.70 -16.24 -0.12
C GLN A 424 24.08 -15.95 0.45
N ALA A 425 25.13 -16.09 -0.35
CA ALA A 425 26.49 -15.76 0.07
C ALA A 425 26.67 -14.25 0.30
N LEU A 426 25.94 -13.38 -0.42
CA LEU A 426 25.95 -11.92 -0.18
C LEU A 426 25.48 -11.55 1.24
N ASP A 427 24.57 -12.34 1.83
CA ASP A 427 24.10 -12.12 3.21
C ASP A 427 25.13 -12.55 4.26
N LYS A 428 26.14 -13.35 3.89
CA LYS A 428 27.09 -14.01 4.80
C LYS A 428 28.54 -13.55 4.61
N GLY A 429 28.75 -12.34 4.07
CA GLY A 429 30.09 -11.76 3.85
C GLY A 429 30.66 -11.97 2.44
N GLY A 430 29.88 -12.52 1.51
CA GLY A 430 30.18 -12.57 0.09
C GLY A 430 30.52 -13.96 -0.48
N PRO A 431 30.48 -14.11 -1.83
CA PRO A 431 30.70 -15.38 -2.50
C PRO A 431 32.19 -15.77 -2.58
N SER A 432 32.46 -17.08 -2.51
CA SER A 432 33.80 -17.65 -2.71
C SER A 432 34.31 -17.45 -4.15
N LEU A 433 35.63 -17.57 -4.37
CA LEU A 433 36.21 -17.44 -5.71
C LEU A 433 35.64 -18.47 -6.71
N ILE A 434 35.39 -19.70 -6.25
CA ILE A 434 34.77 -20.75 -7.07
C ILE A 434 33.34 -20.38 -7.45
N LEU A 435 32.57 -19.85 -6.49
CA LEU A 435 31.19 -19.44 -6.73
C LEU A 435 31.12 -18.23 -7.69
N LYS A 436 32.06 -17.28 -7.59
CA LYS A 436 32.21 -16.19 -8.56
C LYS A 436 32.50 -16.71 -9.98
N ALA A 437 33.37 -17.73 -10.11
CA ALA A 437 33.65 -18.33 -11.42
C ALA A 437 32.43 -19.05 -12.00
N LYS A 438 31.70 -19.84 -11.19
CA LYS A 438 30.43 -20.47 -11.61
C LYS A 438 29.41 -19.43 -12.06
N HIS A 439 29.30 -18.34 -11.29
CA HIS A 439 28.39 -17.23 -11.58
C HIS A 439 28.73 -16.56 -12.90
N ALA A 440 30.01 -16.28 -13.18
CA ALA A 440 30.45 -15.71 -14.46
C ALA A 440 30.13 -16.62 -15.66
N VAL A 441 30.23 -17.95 -15.49
CA VAL A 441 29.81 -18.91 -16.52
C VAL A 441 28.30 -18.85 -16.73
N ALA A 442 27.52 -18.87 -15.64
CA ALA A 442 26.06 -18.77 -15.72
C ALA A 442 25.59 -17.43 -16.31
N ASP A 443 26.34 -16.36 -16.08
CA ASP A 443 26.07 -15.03 -16.62
C ASP A 443 26.08 -15.02 -18.15
N LYS A 444 27.14 -15.57 -18.73
CA LYS A 444 27.31 -15.67 -20.18
C LYS A 444 26.30 -16.59 -20.84
N LEU A 445 25.90 -17.67 -20.15
CA LEU A 445 25.03 -18.70 -20.72
C LEU A 445 23.54 -18.36 -20.61
N VAL A 446 23.13 -17.76 -19.49
CA VAL A 446 21.73 -17.61 -19.07
C VAL A 446 21.39 -16.20 -18.60
N TYR A 447 22.13 -15.61 -17.64
CA TYR A 447 21.66 -14.39 -16.98
C TYR A 447 21.60 -13.18 -17.93
N SER A 448 22.56 -13.04 -18.85
CA SER A 448 22.53 -11.97 -19.87
C SER A 448 21.23 -11.96 -20.67
N LYS A 449 20.79 -13.14 -21.14
CA LYS A 449 19.55 -13.33 -21.90
C LYS A 449 18.30 -13.02 -21.07
N LEU A 450 18.32 -13.35 -19.78
CA LEU A 450 17.23 -13.01 -18.86
C LEU A 450 17.15 -11.50 -18.63
N ARG A 451 18.28 -10.83 -18.47
CA ARG A 451 18.34 -9.36 -18.34
C ARG A 451 17.90 -8.67 -19.64
N GLU A 452 18.29 -9.19 -20.80
CA GLU A 452 17.82 -8.73 -22.11
C GLU A 452 16.29 -8.83 -22.24
N ALA A 453 15.68 -9.93 -21.80
CA ALA A 453 14.21 -10.10 -21.79
C ALA A 453 13.48 -9.13 -20.83
N LEU A 454 14.20 -8.53 -19.88
CA LEU A 454 13.71 -7.45 -19.00
C LEU A 454 14.06 -6.05 -19.55
N GLY A 455 14.56 -5.96 -20.78
CA GLY A 455 14.91 -4.72 -21.45
C GLY A 455 16.40 -4.35 -21.43
N GLY A 456 17.25 -5.16 -20.79
CA GLY A 456 18.71 -4.99 -20.77
C GLY A 456 19.24 -3.84 -19.91
N GLU A 457 18.40 -2.85 -19.58
CA GLU A 457 18.75 -1.67 -18.76
C GLU A 457 18.08 -1.67 -17.37
N CYS A 458 17.36 -2.74 -17.03
CA CYS A 458 16.65 -2.86 -15.76
C CYS A 458 17.64 -3.06 -14.60
N TRP A 459 17.64 -2.12 -13.64
CA TRP A 459 18.53 -2.14 -12.48
C TRP A 459 18.00 -3.08 -11.40
N PHE A 460 16.69 -3.07 -11.21
CA PHE A 460 15.98 -3.86 -10.22
C PHE A 460 14.48 -3.86 -10.53
N ALA A 461 13.75 -4.74 -9.87
CA ALA A 461 12.31 -4.77 -9.91
C ALA A 461 11.70 -4.56 -8.51
N ILE A 462 10.44 -4.13 -8.48
CA ILE A 462 9.64 -3.95 -7.27
C ILE A 462 8.50 -4.96 -7.32
N SER A 463 8.24 -5.64 -6.20
CA SER A 463 7.10 -6.54 -6.07
C SER A 463 6.19 -6.19 -4.91
N GLY A 464 4.89 -6.19 -5.18
CA GLY A 464 3.83 -5.95 -4.20
C GLY A 464 2.51 -6.61 -4.61
N GLY A 465 1.51 -6.55 -3.74
CA GLY A 465 0.17 -7.11 -3.98
C GLY A 465 0.06 -8.64 -3.80
N GLY A 466 1.17 -9.33 -3.52
CA GLY A 466 1.20 -10.76 -3.19
C GLY A 466 2.56 -11.17 -2.64
N ALA A 467 2.62 -12.33 -1.97
CA ALA A 467 3.84 -12.84 -1.38
C ALA A 467 4.85 -13.28 -2.46
N LEU A 468 6.11 -12.83 -2.33
CA LEU A 468 7.22 -13.31 -3.15
C LEU A 468 7.92 -14.44 -2.39
N THR A 469 8.14 -15.58 -3.05
CA THR A 469 8.89 -16.66 -2.42
C THR A 469 10.36 -16.28 -2.25
N PRO A 470 11.01 -16.59 -1.12
CA PRO A 470 12.45 -16.34 -0.92
C PRO A 470 13.33 -16.91 -2.03
N GLU A 471 12.98 -18.08 -2.58
CA GLU A 471 13.72 -18.70 -3.68
C GLU A 471 13.73 -17.84 -4.94
N LEU A 472 12.60 -17.20 -5.27
CA LEU A 472 12.48 -16.30 -6.42
C LEU A 472 13.27 -15.01 -6.18
N GLY A 473 13.17 -14.44 -4.97
CA GLY A 473 13.99 -13.29 -4.56
C GLY A 473 15.49 -13.58 -4.67
N HIS A 474 15.93 -14.74 -4.16
CA HIS A 474 17.34 -15.14 -4.26
C HIS A 474 17.79 -15.36 -5.71
N PHE A 475 16.96 -15.98 -6.54
CA PHE A 475 17.27 -16.17 -7.97
C PHE A 475 17.48 -14.84 -8.69
N PHE A 476 16.57 -13.88 -8.52
CA PHE A 476 16.64 -12.58 -9.20
C PHE A 476 17.75 -11.67 -8.66
N ARG A 477 17.99 -11.66 -7.35
CA ARG A 477 19.18 -10.96 -6.78
C ARG A 477 20.47 -11.60 -7.28
N GLY A 478 20.51 -12.94 -7.37
CA GLY A 478 21.66 -13.69 -7.87
C GLY A 478 21.99 -13.45 -9.34
N LEU A 479 20.99 -13.30 -10.21
CA LEU A 479 21.21 -13.00 -11.64
C LEU A 479 21.54 -11.53 -11.92
N GLY A 480 21.47 -10.65 -10.91
CA GLY A 480 21.84 -9.24 -11.02
C GLY A 480 20.68 -8.26 -11.27
N VAL A 481 19.43 -8.68 -11.05
CA VAL A 481 18.25 -7.79 -11.07
C VAL A 481 17.44 -8.08 -9.80
N PRO A 482 17.84 -7.55 -8.63
CA PRO A 482 17.15 -7.83 -7.39
C PRO A 482 15.68 -7.41 -7.45
N ILE A 483 14.82 -8.19 -6.80
CA ILE A 483 13.41 -7.84 -6.57
C ILE A 483 13.30 -7.32 -5.15
N TYR A 484 12.76 -6.12 -5.01
CA TYR A 484 12.47 -5.48 -3.74
C TYR A 484 10.99 -5.63 -3.40
N GLU A 485 10.70 -6.34 -2.32
CA GLU A 485 9.33 -6.53 -1.83
C GLU A 485 8.83 -5.29 -1.09
N GLY A 486 7.57 -4.94 -1.30
CA GLY A 486 6.85 -3.92 -0.56
C GLY A 486 5.49 -4.42 -0.08
N TYR A 487 5.13 -4.01 1.13
CA TYR A 487 3.85 -4.32 1.77
C TYR A 487 3.05 -3.05 2.04
N GLY A 488 1.76 -3.14 1.74
CA GLY A 488 0.76 -2.20 2.18
C GLY A 488 -0.59 -2.51 1.55
N LEU A 489 -1.57 -1.68 1.87
CA LEU A 489 -2.98 -1.83 1.53
C LEU A 489 -3.47 -0.58 0.79
N THR A 490 -4.68 -0.66 0.24
CA THR A 490 -5.33 0.55 -0.27
C THR A 490 -5.54 1.57 0.85
N GLU A 491 -5.85 1.11 2.05
CA GLU A 491 -5.99 1.90 3.27
C GLU A 491 -4.66 2.54 3.72
N THR A 492 -3.52 2.12 3.17
CA THR A 492 -2.22 2.78 3.37
C THR A 492 -1.70 3.46 2.11
N THR A 493 -2.59 3.83 1.18
CA THR A 493 -2.28 4.48 -0.10
C THR A 493 -1.44 3.65 -1.07
N ALA A 494 -0.34 3.04 -0.66
CA ALA A 494 0.30 1.96 -1.40
C ALA A 494 1.27 1.22 -0.47
N ALA A 495 2.57 1.53 -0.51
CA ALA A 495 3.61 0.82 0.20
C ALA A 495 3.91 1.47 1.56
N HIS A 496 3.70 0.71 2.62
CA HIS A 496 4.04 1.14 3.98
C HIS A 496 5.44 0.70 4.38
N CYS A 497 5.77 -0.58 4.16
CA CYS A 497 7.09 -1.17 4.41
C CYS A 497 7.71 -1.66 3.09
N VAL A 498 9.01 -1.43 2.89
CA VAL A 498 9.68 -1.77 1.63
C VAL A 498 11.13 -2.21 1.89
N ASN A 499 11.56 -3.30 1.24
CA ASN A 499 12.98 -3.60 1.09
C ASN A 499 13.58 -2.65 0.06
N VAL A 500 14.73 -2.05 0.34
CA VAL A 500 15.31 -1.05 -0.58
C VAL A 500 16.76 -1.39 -0.95
N PRO A 501 17.31 -0.85 -2.05
CA PRO A 501 18.72 -1.00 -2.38
C PRO A 501 19.62 -0.64 -1.21
N GLY A 502 20.49 -1.58 -0.82
CA GLY A 502 21.41 -1.44 0.33
C GLY A 502 20.83 -1.87 1.68
N ALA A 503 19.52 -2.11 1.79
CA ALA A 503 18.84 -2.55 3.01
C ALA A 503 17.73 -3.56 2.66
N GLN A 504 18.13 -4.73 2.16
CA GLN A 504 17.22 -5.82 1.79
C GLN A 504 17.44 -7.04 2.66
N LYS A 505 16.35 -7.59 3.20
CA LYS A 505 16.30 -8.88 3.88
C LYS A 505 15.26 -9.78 3.21
N ILE A 506 15.73 -10.71 2.36
CA ILE A 506 14.85 -11.63 1.62
C ILE A 506 14.05 -12.49 2.60
N GLY A 507 12.74 -12.62 2.36
CA GLY A 507 11.80 -13.28 3.27
C GLY A 507 11.07 -12.32 4.22
N THR A 508 11.40 -11.03 4.16
CA THR A 508 10.68 -9.94 4.84
C THR A 508 10.10 -8.99 3.78
N VAL A 509 9.18 -8.11 4.17
CA VAL A 509 8.66 -7.03 3.32
C VAL A 509 9.39 -5.70 3.54
N GLY A 510 10.48 -5.72 4.33
CA GLY A 510 11.30 -4.54 4.60
C GLY A 510 10.93 -3.80 5.87
N GLN A 511 11.49 -2.60 5.99
CA GLN A 511 11.26 -1.67 7.09
C GLN A 511 10.20 -0.62 6.71
N PRO A 512 9.58 0.06 7.69
CA PRO A 512 8.67 1.16 7.40
C PRO A 512 9.37 2.27 6.61
N MET A 513 8.67 2.79 5.59
CA MET A 513 9.11 3.93 4.79
C MET A 513 9.07 5.23 5.59
N GLY A 514 9.82 6.25 5.17
CA GLY A 514 9.91 7.51 5.90
C GLY A 514 8.55 8.16 6.20
N GLY A 515 8.29 8.46 7.47
CA GLY A 515 7.04 9.03 7.96
C GLY A 515 6.01 8.00 8.44
N ASN A 516 6.36 6.71 8.42
CA ASN A 516 5.48 5.61 8.77
C ASN A 516 6.01 4.83 9.98
N GLY A 517 5.09 4.20 10.71
CA GLY A 517 5.40 3.30 11.81
C GLY A 517 4.58 2.02 11.74
N VAL A 518 5.16 0.94 12.23
CA VAL A 518 4.55 -0.39 12.31
C VAL A 518 4.69 -0.93 13.73
N ARG A 519 3.64 -1.59 14.21
CA ARG A 519 3.70 -2.41 15.43
C ARG A 519 2.95 -3.72 15.27
N ILE A 520 3.26 -4.67 16.16
CA ILE A 520 2.54 -5.94 16.28
C ILE A 520 1.64 -5.89 17.52
N ALA A 521 0.34 -6.15 17.33
CA ALA A 521 -0.62 -6.25 18.43
C ALA A 521 -0.44 -7.56 19.22
N GLU A 522 -1.02 -7.65 20.41
CA GLU A 522 -0.92 -8.84 21.28
C GLU A 522 -1.39 -10.15 20.61
N ASP A 523 -2.32 -10.06 19.65
CA ASP A 523 -2.84 -11.18 18.88
C ASP A 523 -2.06 -11.46 17.58
N GLY A 524 -0.92 -10.78 17.38
CA GLY A 524 -0.06 -10.91 16.21
C GLY A 524 -0.51 -10.10 14.99
N GLU A 525 -1.59 -9.31 15.10
CA GLU A 525 -2.06 -8.46 14.01
C GLU A 525 -1.11 -7.27 13.78
N ILE A 526 -0.81 -7.00 12.51
CA ILE A 526 0.00 -5.85 12.12
C ILE A 526 -0.86 -4.61 12.21
N GLU A 527 -0.36 -3.61 12.91
CA GLU A 527 -0.97 -2.29 13.02
C GLU A 527 -0.04 -1.21 12.45
N LEU A 528 -0.60 -0.30 11.66
CA LEU A 528 0.15 0.68 10.88
C LEU A 528 -0.27 2.11 11.23
N ASN A 529 0.68 3.03 11.26
CA ASN A 529 0.42 4.46 11.28
C ASN A 529 1.34 5.19 10.29
N GLY A 530 1.03 6.46 10.01
CA GLY A 530 1.84 7.31 9.13
C GLY A 530 1.02 8.15 8.17
N GLY A 531 1.69 9.03 7.43
CA GLY A 531 1.06 9.95 6.48
C GLY A 531 0.36 9.25 5.30
N VAL A 532 0.71 7.99 5.04
CA VAL A 532 0.12 7.17 3.96
C VAL A 532 -1.19 6.51 4.37
N VAL A 533 -1.50 6.46 5.67
CA VAL A 533 -2.75 5.86 6.17
C VAL A 533 -3.94 6.77 5.82
N PHE A 534 -4.96 6.17 5.23
CA PHE A 534 -6.19 6.83 4.81
C PHE A 534 -6.94 7.48 5.98
N LYS A 535 -7.88 8.40 5.68
CA LYS A 535 -8.73 9.01 6.72
C LYS A 535 -9.84 8.09 7.23
N GLY A 536 -10.18 7.06 6.46
CA GLY A 536 -11.31 6.17 6.71
C GLY A 536 -12.06 5.80 5.44
N TYR A 537 -13.22 5.16 5.63
CA TYR A 537 -14.10 4.75 4.55
C TYR A 537 -15.21 5.78 4.30
N TRP A 538 -15.44 6.08 3.03
CA TRP A 538 -16.49 6.97 2.56
C TRP A 538 -17.86 6.52 3.05
N LYS A 539 -18.59 7.45 3.68
CA LYS A 539 -19.94 7.24 4.24
C LYS A 539 -20.07 6.01 5.14
N ASN A 540 -18.98 5.56 5.77
CA ASN A 540 -18.96 4.35 6.57
C ASN A 540 -18.15 4.54 7.86
N ASN A 541 -18.68 5.38 8.76
CA ASN A 541 -18.05 5.70 10.04
C ASN A 541 -17.86 4.45 10.90
N LYS A 542 -18.84 3.53 10.91
CA LYS A 542 -18.73 2.27 11.65
C LYS A 542 -17.51 1.44 11.21
N ALA A 543 -17.36 1.21 9.90
CA ALA A 543 -16.19 0.48 9.41
C ALA A 543 -14.87 1.24 9.67
N THR A 544 -14.92 2.57 9.68
CA THR A 544 -13.75 3.40 9.98
C THR A 544 -13.32 3.25 11.43
N GLU A 545 -14.26 3.38 12.36
CA GLU A 545 -14.01 3.22 13.81
C GLU A 545 -13.52 1.81 14.14
N GLU A 546 -14.06 0.77 13.50
CA GLU A 546 -13.60 -0.62 13.64
C GLU A 546 -12.17 -0.86 13.13
N THR A 547 -11.68 -0.02 12.21
CA THR A 547 -10.34 -0.15 11.61
C THR A 547 -9.26 0.51 12.47
N PHE A 548 -9.58 1.47 13.33
CA PHE A 548 -8.59 2.22 14.10
C PHE A 548 -8.61 1.90 15.60
N VAL A 549 -7.44 1.73 16.19
CA VAL A 549 -7.24 1.60 17.64
C VAL A 549 -6.12 2.51 18.11
N ASN A 550 -6.44 3.51 18.94
CA ASN A 550 -5.47 4.48 19.46
C ASN A 550 -4.61 5.17 18.38
N GLY A 551 -5.21 5.50 17.24
CA GLY A 551 -4.52 6.13 16.10
C GLY A 551 -3.72 5.17 15.21
N TRP A 552 -3.81 3.86 15.45
CA TRP A 552 -3.19 2.82 14.63
C TRP A 552 -4.24 2.09 13.81
N MET A 553 -3.95 1.87 12.52
CA MET A 553 -4.81 1.15 11.59
C MET A 553 -4.56 -0.35 11.68
N ARG A 554 -5.60 -1.12 11.97
CA ARG A 554 -5.58 -2.59 11.94
C ARG A 554 -5.61 -3.08 10.49
N THR A 555 -4.65 -3.90 10.10
CA THR A 555 -4.53 -4.37 8.71
C THR A 555 -5.38 -5.61 8.42
N GLY A 556 -5.72 -6.41 9.43
CA GLY A 556 -6.24 -7.76 9.26
C GLY A 556 -5.21 -8.81 8.84
N ASP A 557 -3.95 -8.41 8.63
CA ASP A 557 -2.82 -9.29 8.35
C ASP A 557 -2.03 -9.57 9.64
N LEU A 558 -1.42 -10.75 9.72
CA LEU A 558 -0.57 -11.18 10.84
C LEU A 558 0.90 -11.08 10.44
N GLY A 559 1.76 -10.73 11.38
CA GLY A 559 3.19 -10.59 11.11
C GLY A 559 4.06 -10.53 12.35
N GLU A 560 5.36 -10.44 12.10
CA GLU A 560 6.41 -10.37 13.11
C GLU A 560 7.42 -9.29 12.73
N LEU A 561 7.93 -8.55 13.71
CA LEU A 561 9.06 -7.64 13.57
C LEU A 561 10.30 -8.30 14.16
N ASP A 562 11.42 -8.23 13.44
CA ASP A 562 12.71 -8.62 14.00
C ASP A 562 13.39 -7.47 14.76
N SER A 563 14.53 -7.77 15.40
CA SER A 563 15.29 -6.79 16.18
C SER A 563 15.87 -5.63 15.35
N GLU A 564 15.86 -5.74 14.03
CA GLU A 564 16.32 -4.71 13.10
C GLU A 564 15.13 -3.93 12.50
N GLY A 565 13.89 -4.24 12.89
CA GLY A 565 12.68 -3.56 12.42
C GLY A 565 12.17 -4.03 11.06
N TYR A 566 12.63 -5.18 10.56
CA TYR A 566 12.09 -5.78 9.34
C TYR A 566 10.80 -6.54 9.63
N LEU A 567 9.76 -6.24 8.84
CA LEU A 567 8.45 -6.88 8.95
C LEU A 567 8.38 -8.15 8.10
N SER A 568 7.86 -9.23 8.67
CA SER A 568 7.49 -10.45 7.94
C SER A 568 5.99 -10.70 8.03
N ILE A 569 5.35 -11.03 6.90
CA ILE A 569 3.91 -11.34 6.87
C ILE A 569 3.73 -12.85 7.07
N THR A 570 2.99 -13.26 8.11
CA THR A 570 2.81 -14.67 8.50
C THR A 570 1.43 -15.22 8.13
N GLY A 571 0.45 -14.35 7.86
CA GLY A 571 -0.86 -14.78 7.38
C GLY A 571 -1.92 -13.68 7.38
N ARG A 572 -3.17 -14.10 7.20
CA ARG A 572 -4.36 -13.24 7.32
C ARG A 572 -5.29 -13.75 8.40
N LYS A 573 -5.74 -12.86 9.27
CA LYS A 573 -6.60 -13.19 10.42
C LYS A 573 -7.90 -13.88 10.01
N LYS A 574 -8.47 -13.47 8.86
CA LYS A 574 -9.74 -14.02 8.33
C LYS A 574 -9.59 -15.35 7.58
N ASP A 575 -8.37 -15.70 7.18
CA ASP A 575 -8.11 -16.91 6.39
C ASP A 575 -7.59 -18.07 7.27
N LEU A 576 -7.41 -17.86 8.58
CA LEU A 576 -6.93 -18.89 9.50
C LEU A 576 -7.87 -20.10 9.53
N LEU A 577 -7.33 -21.28 9.20
CA LEU A 577 -8.00 -22.55 9.35
C LEU A 577 -7.81 -23.05 10.78
N VAL A 578 -8.91 -23.24 11.51
CA VAL A 578 -8.87 -23.89 12.83
C VAL A 578 -8.91 -25.40 12.62
N THR A 579 -7.81 -26.08 12.93
CA THR A 579 -7.74 -27.54 12.85
C THR A 579 -8.65 -28.19 13.90
N ALA A 580 -9.03 -29.46 13.72
CA ALA A 580 -9.83 -30.20 14.70
C ALA A 580 -9.19 -30.27 16.11
N GLY A 581 -7.88 -30.04 16.21
CA GLY A 581 -7.14 -29.91 17.48
C GLY A 581 -7.05 -28.49 18.02
N GLY A 582 -7.80 -27.52 17.47
CA GLY A 582 -7.85 -26.12 17.94
C GLY A 582 -6.65 -25.25 17.53
N LYS A 583 -5.71 -25.75 16.72
CA LYS A 583 -4.59 -24.95 16.21
C LYS A 583 -5.02 -24.12 15.00
N ASN A 584 -4.69 -22.83 15.01
CA ASN A 584 -4.86 -21.94 13.87
C ASN A 584 -3.72 -22.15 12.85
N VAL A 585 -4.08 -22.32 11.58
CA VAL A 585 -3.13 -22.55 10.47
C VAL A 585 -3.43 -21.56 9.36
N SER A 586 -2.45 -20.76 8.98
CA SER A 586 -2.55 -19.87 7.81
C SER A 586 -2.47 -20.69 6.51
N PRO A 587 -3.42 -20.55 5.57
CA PRO A 587 -3.38 -21.24 4.28
C PRO A 587 -2.24 -20.79 3.38
N GLY A 588 -1.82 -19.51 3.48
CA GLY A 588 -0.86 -18.88 2.55
C GLY A 588 0.41 -19.70 2.31
N PRO A 589 1.16 -20.08 3.37
CA PRO A 589 2.35 -20.92 3.23
C PRO A 589 2.08 -22.27 2.55
N MET A 590 0.88 -22.86 2.75
CA MET A 590 0.49 -24.10 2.08
C MET A 590 0.14 -23.85 0.61
N GLU A 591 -0.60 -22.78 0.30
CA GLU A 591 -0.95 -22.39 -1.06
C GLU A 591 0.29 -22.08 -1.90
N ASP A 592 1.27 -21.38 -1.34
CA ASP A 592 2.54 -21.07 -2.02
C ASP A 592 3.34 -22.34 -2.30
N ARG A 593 3.42 -23.27 -1.33
CA ARG A 593 4.06 -24.58 -1.54
C ARG A 593 3.33 -25.40 -2.60
N ILE A 594 2.00 -25.45 -2.58
CA ILE A 594 1.20 -26.15 -3.60
C ILE A 594 1.42 -25.50 -4.98
N ARG A 595 1.43 -24.17 -5.07
CA ARG A 595 1.63 -23.43 -6.33
C ARG A 595 3.03 -23.66 -6.90
N SER A 596 4.05 -23.74 -6.04
CA SER A 596 5.43 -24.08 -6.45
C SER A 596 5.54 -25.51 -7.02
N HIS A 597 4.77 -26.46 -6.50
CA HIS A 597 4.82 -27.87 -6.91
C HIS A 597 3.88 -28.21 -8.08
N PHE A 598 2.79 -27.45 -8.26
CA PHE A 598 1.78 -27.71 -9.30
C PHE A 598 1.50 -26.46 -10.16
N PRO A 599 2.42 -26.07 -11.07
CA PRO A 599 2.29 -24.85 -11.88
C PRO A 599 1.03 -24.78 -12.75
N ARG A 600 0.40 -25.94 -13.05
CA ARG A 600 -0.84 -26.04 -13.84
C ARG A 600 -2.10 -25.59 -13.09
N LEU A 601 -2.10 -25.60 -11.76
CA LEU A 601 -3.26 -25.17 -10.96
C LEU A 601 -3.48 -23.65 -11.02
N ALA A 602 -2.42 -22.87 -11.23
CA ALA A 602 -2.45 -21.41 -11.35
C ALA A 602 -3.17 -20.89 -12.61
N GLY A 603 -3.47 -21.74 -13.59
CA GLY A 603 -4.10 -21.35 -14.87
C GLY A 603 -5.63 -21.53 -14.94
N SER A 604 -6.28 -22.00 -13.86
CA SER A 604 -7.64 -22.56 -13.96
C SER A 604 -8.80 -21.57 -13.77
N ARG A 605 -8.59 -20.30 -13.40
CA ARG A 605 -9.70 -19.33 -13.25
C ARG A 605 -10.28 -18.80 -14.57
N ARG A 606 -9.63 -19.02 -15.73
CA ARG A 606 -10.07 -18.45 -17.02
C ARG A 606 -10.83 -19.41 -17.97
N ARG A 607 -10.99 -20.70 -17.64
CA ARG A 607 -11.57 -21.70 -18.57
C ARG A 607 -12.94 -22.29 -18.18
N ARG A 608 -13.73 -21.64 -17.32
CA ARG A 608 -15.06 -22.15 -16.92
C ARG A 608 -16.25 -21.26 -17.31
N ARG A 609 -16.10 -20.34 -18.26
CA ARG A 609 -17.22 -19.55 -18.79
C ARG A 609 -17.56 -19.78 -20.27
N GLU A 610 -16.66 -20.37 -21.07
CA GLU A 610 -16.94 -20.63 -22.49
C GLU A 610 -17.69 -21.95 -22.73
N ASP A 611 -17.55 -22.94 -21.84
CA ASP A 611 -18.19 -24.26 -22.02
C ASP A 611 -19.66 -24.33 -21.55
N LEU A 612 -20.22 -23.26 -20.99
CA LEU A 612 -21.62 -23.21 -20.51
C LEU A 612 -22.60 -22.58 -21.51
N HIS A 613 -22.14 -22.17 -22.69
CA HIS A 613 -23.01 -21.63 -23.75
C HIS A 613 -23.08 -22.48 -25.02
N HIS A 614 -22.40 -23.63 -25.08
CA HIS A 614 -22.51 -24.59 -26.18
C HIS A 614 -22.80 -26.00 -25.64
N GLY A 615 -24.00 -26.19 -25.08
CA GLY A 615 -24.39 -27.45 -24.45
C GLY A 615 -25.89 -27.71 -24.43
N ALA A 616 -26.61 -27.32 -25.48
CA ALA A 616 -28.01 -27.72 -25.66
C ALA A 616 -28.31 -27.94 -27.15
N VAL A 617 -27.68 -28.95 -27.77
CA VAL A 617 -28.18 -29.54 -29.01
C VAL A 617 -28.04 -31.06 -28.93
N ASP A 618 -29.21 -31.69 -28.77
CA ASP A 618 -29.65 -33.00 -29.24
C ASP A 618 -28.55 -34.01 -29.66
N ARG A 619 -28.28 -35.00 -28.80
CA ARG A 619 -27.57 -36.24 -29.18
C ARG A 619 -28.59 -37.36 -29.40
N ARG A 620 -29.03 -37.56 -30.64
CA ARG A 620 -29.43 -38.89 -31.11
C ARG A 620 -28.20 -39.65 -31.62
N PRO A 621 -28.06 -40.96 -31.37
CA PRO A 621 -26.94 -41.72 -31.86
C PRO A 621 -27.18 -42.11 -33.32
N ARG A 622 -26.21 -41.90 -34.21
CA ARG A 622 -26.18 -42.58 -35.51
C ARG A 622 -24.97 -43.48 -35.59
N GLY A 623 -25.26 -44.74 -35.87
CA GLY A 623 -24.29 -45.71 -36.35
C GLY A 623 -23.78 -45.32 -37.74
N VAL A 624 -22.52 -45.70 -37.96
CA VAL A 624 -21.91 -46.26 -39.17
C VAL A 624 -22.64 -45.98 -40.49
N ARG A 625 -22.04 -45.14 -41.35
CA ARG A 625 -21.56 -45.54 -42.69
C ARG A 625 -20.85 -44.38 -43.42
N GLU A 626 -19.69 -44.77 -43.94
CA GLU A 626 -18.80 -44.28 -44.99
C GLU A 626 -19.37 -43.57 -46.24
N VAL A 627 -18.44 -42.85 -46.89
CA VAL A 627 -18.29 -42.40 -48.30
C VAL A 627 -18.94 -41.08 -48.75
N GLU A 628 -18.09 -40.04 -48.77
CA GLU A 628 -17.56 -39.30 -49.94
C GLU A 628 -18.46 -38.72 -51.07
N VAL A 629 -18.03 -37.52 -51.51
CA VAL A 629 -18.25 -36.82 -52.80
C VAL A 629 -19.45 -35.88 -52.95
N GLY A 630 -19.15 -34.64 -53.35
CA GLY A 630 -19.83 -34.06 -54.53
C GLY A 630 -20.60 -32.75 -54.36
N GLU A 631 -19.85 -31.65 -54.42
CA GLU A 631 -20.16 -30.39 -55.09
C GLU A 631 -21.60 -30.05 -55.59
N ARG A 632 -22.00 -28.84 -55.16
CA ARG A 632 -22.45 -27.70 -55.99
C ARG A 632 -23.91 -27.57 -56.45
N GLN A 633 -24.28 -26.27 -56.38
CA GLN A 633 -25.32 -25.54 -57.10
C GLN A 633 -26.77 -25.79 -56.64
N ALA A 634 -27.68 -24.82 -56.67
CA ALA A 634 -27.66 -23.37 -56.77
C ALA A 634 -29.13 -22.94 -56.68
N PHE A 635 -29.36 -21.71 -56.19
CA PHE A 635 -30.43 -20.82 -56.66
C PHE A 635 -31.89 -21.29 -56.61
N ARG A 636 -32.70 -20.67 -55.73
CA ARG A 636 -33.66 -19.59 -56.07
C ARG A 636 -34.66 -19.38 -54.92
N ARG A 637 -34.78 -18.11 -54.49
CA ARG A 637 -36.00 -17.25 -54.51
C ARG A 637 -37.19 -17.81 -53.70
N HIS A 638 -37.79 -17.07 -52.79
CA HIS A 638 -38.43 -15.78 -53.02
C HIS A 638 -38.89 -15.16 -51.69
N ARG A 639 -38.87 -13.81 -51.64
CA ARG A 639 -39.88 -12.87 -51.09
C ARG A 639 -40.68 -13.35 -49.86
N ARG A 640 -40.72 -12.60 -48.75
CA ARG A 640 -40.89 -11.15 -48.59
C ARG A 640 -40.36 -10.73 -47.22
#